data_AF-A0A8M1GRM5-F1
#
_entry.id   AF-A0A8M1GRM5-F1
#
_cell.length_a   1.000
_cell.length_b   1.000
_cell.length_c   1.000
_cell.angle_alpha   90.00
_cell.angle_beta   90.00
_cell.angle_gamma   90.00
#
_symmetry.space_group_name_H-M   'P 1'
#
loop_
_entity.id
_entity.type
_entity.pdbx_description
1 polymer ?
#
loop_
_entity_poly.entity_id
_entity_poly.type
_entity_poly.pdbx_seq_one_letter_code
_entity_poly.pdbx_strand_id
1 'polypeptide(L)'
;MNQILHILFIFLPFLWALGTLPPPDALFLWAMEQVLEFGLGGSSMSTHLRLLIMFIISAGTAVTSYFIPSTVGVVLFMTGLGFLLSLNLSDMGLVFKRSVTRHRVGTKSKALPSRSEKPFTWKEYLFYIIVLVLALIETSLLHHFAGFSQISKNSPQAIVGYVLVILLIILWILREIQSVCIFGIFRNPFYPKDVQTVTLFLEKQTRLVKIGVVRRILLNLGRKIKSTNFVLYLGSIQKCGIPMFLQYTAYRHLFFSVLVCLLVFSVNCLNVLIKIILAKIIYGRRGYFALIKFVSFLFVVVSPFAMIAFLSLDSSLQGLHSLSVSIGFTRAFRMVWQNTENALLETVIVSVVHLLVSSTDVWWNRSLDTGIRLLLVGIMRDRLIQFISKLQFAVTVLLASWTEKKRRKSTTTLCILNIVFSPFVLVFIVFSALLSSPLLPLFTLPLFLVGFPRPVQIWPGAVGTAACVCADTVYYHQMVPSLTTALQAAMATGSLGLLLPGSHYLGRFQDRLIWIMILECGYTYCCINIKGLELQETSCHTAEAQRVDEVFQSAFEQEYSRICSINEHFGNVLTPCTVLPVKLYSDARNVLSGIIDSHDNLKEFKGDLIKVLVWILVQYCSRRPNVQDVHRTENKGKASLIILPALNASPQSQSPEDTDSLNSEILDDWSDDNVFGDEPTIQKGKEEKDQLKVVSGINLPIPGSVESQGLGDHSIGTVPDNSLYKSVILGYPVVDKGKQKDVTYIPLVEFSCSHSHLLSLPEEWTSNCLPNSKMREMSSLFPEEWYQFVLRQLECFHTEENASNVLEEIAKDRVLKDFYVHAVMTCYFSLFGVDNMVPSPGHILRVYSGVLPWSLALDWLTEKPELFQLALKAFRYTLKLMIDKASLGPIEDFKELTNCLEEYETDWYIGLVSDEKWKEAILQEKPYLFSLGYDPNMGVYTGRVLTLQELLIQVGKLNAEAVRGQWANLSWELLYATNDDEERYSIQAHPLLLRNLTVQAADPPLGYPIYSSKPLHIHLY
;
A
#
# COMPACT_ATOMS: atom_id res chain seq x y z
N MET A 1 -49.16 -10.65 11.65
CA MET A 1 -48.42 -10.42 10.39
C MET A 1 -49.13 -9.42 9.49
N ASN A 2 -50.34 -9.69 8.96
CA ASN A 2 -51.06 -8.74 8.08
C ASN A 2 -51.17 -7.30 8.62
N GLN A 3 -51.57 -7.10 9.88
CA GLN A 3 -51.66 -5.74 10.46
C GLN A 3 -50.31 -5.00 10.49
N ILE A 4 -49.21 -5.73 10.73
CA ILE A 4 -47.85 -5.15 10.70
C ILE A 4 -47.48 -4.76 9.28
N LEU A 5 -47.83 -5.58 8.27
CA LEU A 5 -47.62 -5.26 6.86
C LEU A 5 -48.44 -4.04 6.42
N HIS A 6 -49.71 -3.92 6.82
CA HIS A 6 -50.51 -2.73 6.51
C HIS A 6 -49.90 -1.44 7.10
N ILE A 7 -49.37 -1.50 8.32
CA ILE A 7 -48.65 -0.37 8.92
C ILE A 7 -47.36 -0.09 8.13
N LEU A 8 -46.57 -1.11 7.83
CA LEU A 8 -45.31 -0.99 7.08
C LEU A 8 -45.53 -0.37 5.69
N PHE A 9 -46.57 -0.78 4.96
CA PHE A 9 -46.89 -0.26 3.62
C PHE A 9 -47.24 1.24 3.63
N ILE A 10 -47.89 1.74 4.69
CA ILE A 10 -48.18 3.18 4.85
C ILE A 10 -46.89 3.97 5.08
N PHE A 11 -45.93 3.41 5.83
CA PHE A 11 -44.64 4.05 6.08
C PHE A 11 -43.59 3.82 4.98
N LEU A 12 -43.81 2.89 4.04
CA LEU A 12 -42.84 2.56 2.99
C LEU A 12 -42.41 3.77 2.14
N PRO A 13 -43.28 4.69 1.69
CA PRO A 13 -42.87 5.89 0.97
C PRO A 13 -42.03 6.85 1.82
N PHE A 14 -42.32 6.95 3.13
CA PHE A 14 -41.54 7.77 4.06
C PHE A 14 -40.16 7.16 4.33
N LEU A 15 -40.09 5.84 4.51
CA LEU A 15 -38.82 5.11 4.67
C LEU A 15 -37.95 5.19 3.40
N TRP A 16 -38.58 5.20 2.22
CA TRP A 16 -37.92 5.43 0.93
C TRP A 16 -37.38 6.87 0.83
N ALA A 17 -38.21 7.88 1.10
CA ALA A 17 -37.82 9.29 1.05
C ALA A 17 -36.73 9.65 2.08
N LEU A 18 -36.69 8.95 3.23
CA LEU A 18 -35.62 9.07 4.23
C LEU A 18 -34.35 8.27 3.88
N GLY A 19 -34.29 7.59 2.73
CA GLY A 19 -33.12 6.78 2.33
C GLY A 19 -32.80 5.60 3.25
N THR A 20 -33.80 5.09 3.96
CA THR A 20 -33.65 3.97 4.91
C THR A 20 -33.94 2.60 4.30
N LEU A 21 -34.57 2.56 3.11
CA LEU A 21 -34.79 1.32 2.35
C LEU A 21 -33.60 1.01 1.44
N PRO A 22 -33.08 -0.23 1.45
CA PRO A 22 -31.99 -0.63 0.56
C PRO A 22 -32.48 -0.78 -0.89
N PRO A 23 -31.63 -0.47 -1.89
CA PRO A 23 -31.89 -0.93 -3.25
C PRO A 23 -31.85 -2.48 -3.31
N PRO A 24 -32.60 -3.12 -4.21
CA PRO A 24 -32.73 -4.58 -4.24
C PRO A 24 -31.40 -5.33 -4.29
N ASP A 25 -30.44 -4.84 -5.07
CA ASP A 25 -29.13 -5.47 -5.25
C ASP A 25 -28.30 -5.46 -3.95
N ALA A 26 -28.30 -4.33 -3.24
CA ALA A 26 -27.62 -4.22 -1.95
C ALA A 26 -28.27 -5.11 -0.88
N LEU A 27 -29.60 -5.20 -0.86
CA LEU A 27 -30.33 -6.10 0.05
C LEU A 27 -30.01 -7.58 -0.25
N PHE A 28 -29.99 -7.96 -1.52
CA PHE A 28 -29.69 -9.34 -1.94
C PHE A 28 -28.25 -9.73 -1.60
N LEU A 29 -27.27 -8.89 -1.94
CA LEU A 29 -25.86 -9.13 -1.61
C LEU A 29 -25.63 -9.15 -0.09
N TRP A 30 -26.27 -8.26 0.67
CA TRP A 30 -26.21 -8.27 2.13
C TRP A 30 -26.81 -9.56 2.71
N ALA A 31 -27.97 -9.99 2.22
CA ALA A 31 -28.62 -11.22 2.69
C ALA A 31 -27.75 -12.45 2.41
N MET A 32 -27.13 -12.53 1.23
CA MET A 32 -26.15 -13.58 0.90
C MET A 32 -24.93 -13.56 1.83
N GLU A 33 -24.37 -12.39 2.11
CA GLU A 33 -23.24 -12.23 3.03
C GLU A 33 -23.60 -12.67 4.45
N GLN A 34 -24.73 -12.20 5.00
CA GLN A 34 -25.19 -12.60 6.33
C GLN A 34 -25.45 -14.11 6.44
N VAL A 35 -26.04 -14.74 5.41
CA VAL A 35 -26.25 -16.20 5.39
C VAL A 35 -24.92 -16.95 5.26
N LEU A 36 -23.98 -16.46 4.45
CA LEU A 36 -22.65 -17.07 4.31
C LEU A 36 -21.85 -17.00 5.61
N GLU A 37 -21.78 -15.84 6.26
CA GLU A 37 -21.03 -15.63 7.51
C GLU A 37 -21.68 -16.36 8.69
N PHE A 38 -22.94 -16.03 9.01
CA PHE A 38 -23.58 -16.52 10.23
C PHE A 38 -24.19 -17.91 10.08
N GLY A 39 -24.78 -18.21 8.93
CA GLY A 39 -25.44 -19.49 8.65
C GLY A 39 -24.49 -20.59 8.19
N LEU A 40 -23.49 -20.26 7.36
CA LEU A 40 -22.61 -21.23 6.69
C LEU A 40 -21.13 -21.13 7.11
N GLY A 41 -20.80 -20.26 8.08
CA GLY A 41 -19.48 -20.18 8.73
C GLY A 41 -18.36 -19.60 7.85
N GLY A 42 -18.69 -18.81 6.84
CA GLY A 42 -17.74 -18.12 5.96
C GLY A 42 -17.24 -16.77 6.49
N SER A 43 -16.80 -15.93 5.56
CA SER A 43 -16.33 -14.55 5.75
C SER A 43 -17.01 -13.69 4.69
N SER A 44 -17.11 -12.36 4.90
CA SER A 44 -17.26 -11.43 3.78
C SER A 44 -16.18 -11.68 2.73
N MET A 45 -16.51 -11.43 1.47
CA MET A 45 -15.69 -11.80 0.32
C MET A 45 -15.24 -10.55 -0.43
N SER A 46 -14.01 -10.56 -0.97
CA SER A 46 -13.43 -9.39 -1.63
C SER A 46 -14.11 -8.92 -2.93
N THR A 47 -15.02 -9.73 -3.49
CA THR A 47 -15.79 -9.42 -4.71
C THR A 47 -17.15 -10.12 -4.71
N HIS A 48 -18.15 -9.53 -5.36
CA HIS A 48 -19.50 -10.12 -5.48
C HIS A 48 -19.50 -11.48 -6.20
N LEU A 49 -18.64 -11.69 -7.21
CA LEU A 49 -18.50 -12.99 -7.87
C LEU A 49 -17.98 -14.07 -6.91
N ARG A 50 -16.99 -13.73 -6.07
CA ARG A 50 -16.47 -14.64 -5.05
C ARG A 50 -17.50 -14.91 -3.96
N LEU A 51 -18.30 -13.92 -3.56
CA LEU A 51 -19.45 -14.08 -2.67
C LEU A 51 -20.45 -15.10 -3.22
N LEU A 52 -20.87 -14.96 -4.48
CA LEU A 52 -21.81 -15.87 -5.13
C LEU A 52 -21.27 -17.31 -5.21
N ILE A 53 -20.03 -17.49 -5.67
CA ILE A 53 -19.40 -18.82 -5.77
C ILE A 53 -19.29 -19.47 -4.39
N MET A 54 -18.79 -18.75 -3.39
CA MET A 54 -18.64 -19.29 -2.03
C MET A 54 -19.99 -19.59 -1.39
N PHE A 55 -21.01 -18.75 -1.60
CA PHE A 55 -22.38 -19.01 -1.15
C PHE A 55 -22.94 -20.30 -1.74
N ILE A 56 -22.89 -20.47 -3.07
CA ILE A 56 -23.41 -21.66 -3.76
C ILE A 56 -22.72 -22.93 -3.26
N ILE A 57 -21.38 -22.93 -3.19
CA ILE A 57 -20.63 -24.12 -2.74
C ILE A 57 -20.96 -24.42 -1.27
N SER A 58 -20.98 -23.41 -0.40
CA SER A 58 -21.24 -23.60 1.04
C SER A 58 -22.66 -24.09 1.32
N ALA A 59 -23.66 -23.55 0.62
CA ALA A 59 -25.05 -24.03 0.68
C ALA A 59 -25.14 -25.47 0.15
N GLY A 60 -24.42 -25.78 -0.94
CA GLY A 60 -24.26 -27.14 -1.47
C GLY A 60 -23.69 -28.10 -0.44
N THR A 61 -22.66 -27.72 0.33
CA THR A 61 -22.10 -28.59 1.38
C THR A 61 -23.09 -28.89 2.51
N ALA A 62 -23.86 -27.89 2.95
CA ALA A 62 -24.93 -28.11 3.92
C ALA A 62 -25.98 -29.09 3.36
N VAL A 63 -26.51 -28.82 2.16
CA VAL A 63 -27.50 -29.69 1.51
C VAL A 63 -26.97 -31.13 1.30
N THR A 64 -25.74 -31.30 0.83
CA THR A 64 -25.16 -32.65 0.64
C THR A 64 -25.02 -33.39 1.97
N SER A 65 -24.61 -32.70 3.06
CA SER A 65 -24.43 -33.33 4.36
C SER A 65 -25.71 -33.95 4.93
N TYR A 66 -26.87 -33.36 4.65
CA TYR A 66 -28.20 -33.86 5.05
C TYR A 66 -28.56 -35.20 4.37
N PHE A 67 -28.04 -35.46 3.17
CA PHE A 67 -28.31 -36.68 2.40
C PHE A 67 -27.33 -37.83 2.67
N ILE A 68 -26.26 -37.62 3.45
CA ILE A 68 -25.28 -38.67 3.76
C ILE A 68 -25.81 -39.54 4.92
N PRO A 69 -26.07 -40.86 4.71
CA PRO A 69 -26.70 -41.72 5.71
C PRO A 69 -25.73 -42.28 6.77
N SER A 70 -24.43 -41.97 6.68
CA SER A 70 -23.39 -42.47 7.60
C SER A 70 -22.91 -41.36 8.52
N THR A 71 -23.01 -41.54 9.83
CA THR A 71 -22.54 -40.54 10.83
C THR A 71 -21.05 -40.24 10.69
N VAL A 72 -20.22 -41.28 10.53
CA VAL A 72 -18.79 -41.15 10.21
C VAL A 72 -18.59 -40.40 8.89
N GLY A 73 -19.39 -40.74 7.88
CA GLY A 73 -19.35 -40.08 6.57
C GLY A 73 -19.66 -38.59 6.63
N VAL A 74 -20.69 -38.18 7.38
CA VAL A 74 -21.03 -36.76 7.58
C VAL A 74 -19.90 -36.03 8.29
N VAL A 75 -19.39 -36.55 9.41
CA VAL A 75 -18.35 -35.86 10.19
C VAL A 75 -17.06 -35.68 9.37
N LEU A 76 -16.64 -36.70 8.62
CA LEU A 76 -15.49 -36.60 7.70
C LEU A 76 -15.74 -35.60 6.57
N PHE A 77 -16.92 -35.63 5.96
CA PHE A 77 -17.31 -34.70 4.89
C PHE A 77 -17.32 -33.24 5.36
N MET A 78 -17.94 -32.96 6.52
CA MET A 78 -17.99 -31.63 7.14
C MET A 78 -16.61 -31.12 7.53
N THR A 79 -15.78 -31.98 8.14
CA THR A 79 -14.42 -31.62 8.56
C THR A 79 -13.52 -31.32 7.36
N GLY A 80 -13.59 -32.17 6.32
CA GLY A 80 -12.79 -32.01 5.11
C GLY A 80 -13.19 -30.78 4.30
N LEU A 81 -14.49 -30.57 4.05
CA LEU A 81 -14.95 -29.40 3.31
C LEU A 81 -14.88 -28.12 4.13
N GLY A 82 -15.12 -28.17 5.45
CA GLY A 82 -14.91 -27.03 6.34
C GLY A 82 -13.46 -26.51 6.29
N PHE A 83 -12.48 -27.41 6.24
CA PHE A 83 -11.07 -27.05 6.01
C PHE A 83 -10.86 -26.48 4.59
N LEU A 84 -11.29 -27.18 3.54
CA LEU A 84 -11.06 -26.78 2.14
C LEU A 84 -11.69 -25.42 1.80
N LEU A 85 -12.90 -25.14 2.29
CA LEU A 85 -13.61 -23.84 2.10
C LEU A 85 -13.03 -22.70 2.94
N SER A 86 -12.12 -23.00 3.88
CA SER A 86 -11.38 -22.00 4.66
C SER A 86 -10.00 -21.69 4.08
N LEU A 87 -9.59 -22.36 3.00
CA LEU A 87 -8.37 -22.08 2.23
C LEU A 87 -8.66 -21.15 1.03
N ASN A 88 -7.63 -20.51 0.48
CA ASN A 88 -7.79 -19.66 -0.69
C ASN A 88 -7.90 -20.51 -1.98
N LEU A 89 -9.14 -20.79 -2.42
CA LEU A 89 -9.41 -21.66 -3.57
C LEU A 89 -8.82 -21.13 -4.90
N SER A 90 -8.72 -19.80 -5.06
CA SER A 90 -8.15 -19.18 -6.28
C SER A 90 -6.69 -19.59 -6.50
N ASP A 91 -5.89 -19.54 -5.43
CA ASP A 91 -4.45 -19.78 -5.50
C ASP A 91 -4.17 -21.27 -5.75
N MET A 92 -4.96 -22.13 -5.09
CA MET A 92 -4.91 -23.59 -5.27
C MET A 92 -5.24 -23.99 -6.71
N GLY A 93 -6.24 -23.36 -7.33
CA GLY A 93 -6.59 -23.59 -8.74
C GLY A 93 -5.48 -23.18 -9.71
N LEU A 94 -4.81 -22.04 -9.46
CA LEU A 94 -3.67 -21.57 -10.25
C LEU A 94 -2.46 -22.51 -10.13
N VAL A 95 -2.19 -23.05 -8.94
CA VAL A 95 -1.12 -24.05 -8.71
C VAL A 95 -1.39 -25.33 -9.46
N PHE A 96 -2.62 -25.86 -9.40
CA PHE A 96 -3.00 -27.06 -10.14
C PHE A 96 -2.84 -26.84 -11.66
N LYS A 97 -3.36 -25.72 -12.18
CA LYS A 97 -3.24 -25.35 -13.60
C LYS A 97 -1.77 -25.23 -14.04
N ARG A 98 -0.91 -24.58 -13.23
CA ARG A 98 0.54 -24.46 -13.50
C ARG A 98 1.26 -25.80 -13.40
N SER A 99 0.90 -26.70 -12.47
CA SER A 99 1.51 -28.03 -12.36
C SER A 99 1.16 -28.91 -13.57
N VAL A 100 -0.08 -28.86 -14.03
CA VAL A 100 -0.54 -29.60 -15.22
C VAL A 100 0.11 -29.05 -16.50
N THR A 101 0.24 -27.73 -16.67
CA THR A 101 0.97 -27.18 -17.83
C THR A 101 2.47 -27.42 -17.77
N ARG A 102 3.09 -27.47 -16.59
CA ARG A 102 4.53 -27.79 -16.45
C ARG A 102 4.86 -29.25 -16.82
N HIS A 103 3.90 -30.17 -16.69
CA HIS A 103 4.01 -31.52 -17.25
C HIS A 103 3.72 -31.59 -18.76
N ARG A 104 3.09 -30.56 -19.36
CA ARG A 104 2.74 -30.52 -20.78
C ARG A 104 3.72 -29.73 -21.65
N VAL A 105 4.50 -28.82 -21.08
CA VAL A 105 5.46 -27.95 -21.79
C VAL A 105 6.87 -28.19 -21.27
N GLY A 106 7.51 -29.22 -21.82
CA GLY A 106 8.93 -29.49 -21.65
C GLY A 106 9.82 -28.72 -22.64
N THR A 107 9.65 -27.41 -22.80
CA THR A 107 10.54 -26.58 -23.63
C THR A 107 10.61 -25.12 -23.19
N LYS A 108 11.72 -24.48 -23.56
CA LYS A 108 12.20 -23.19 -23.03
C LYS A 108 11.33 -22.00 -23.45
N SER A 109 10.95 -21.14 -22.49
CA SER A 109 10.94 -19.69 -22.69
C SER A 109 11.33 -18.96 -21.40
N LYS A 110 12.19 -17.94 -21.52
CA LYS A 110 12.44 -16.97 -20.46
C LYS A 110 11.56 -15.75 -20.77
N ALA A 111 10.48 -15.57 -20.00
CA ALA A 111 9.71 -14.34 -20.00
C ALA A 111 9.98 -13.56 -18.71
N LEU A 112 9.93 -12.23 -18.82
CA LEU A 112 10.22 -11.25 -17.77
C LEU A 112 9.38 -11.51 -16.49
N PRO A 113 9.95 -11.42 -15.28
CA PRO A 113 9.18 -11.68 -14.06
C PRO A 113 8.28 -10.49 -13.74
N SER A 114 6.95 -10.67 -13.81
CA SER A 114 6.02 -9.76 -13.17
C SER A 114 6.24 -9.80 -11.65
N ARG A 115 6.74 -8.69 -11.10
CA ARG A 115 7.00 -8.52 -9.66
C ARG A 115 5.66 -8.59 -8.90
N SER A 116 5.66 -9.28 -7.75
CA SER A 116 4.55 -9.35 -6.76
C SER A 116 3.53 -10.51 -6.79
N GLU A 117 3.89 -11.72 -7.24
CA GLU A 117 3.30 -12.96 -6.68
C GLU A 117 4.40 -13.98 -6.39
N LYS A 118 4.70 -14.25 -5.10
CA LYS A 118 5.57 -15.38 -4.73
C LYS A 118 4.80 -16.67 -5.06
N PRO A 119 5.27 -17.54 -5.97
CA PRO A 119 4.53 -18.73 -6.34
C PRO A 119 4.41 -19.68 -5.15
N PHE A 120 3.18 -20.04 -4.85
CA PHE A 120 2.83 -21.03 -3.83
C PHE A 120 3.66 -22.31 -4.00
N THR A 121 4.40 -22.67 -2.96
CA THR A 121 5.40 -23.73 -3.00
C THR A 121 4.76 -25.09 -2.76
N TRP A 122 5.26 -26.13 -3.43
CA TRP A 122 4.78 -27.52 -3.24
C TRP A 122 4.83 -28.00 -1.78
N LYS A 123 5.68 -27.37 -0.96
CA LYS A 123 5.77 -27.58 0.50
C LYS A 123 4.53 -27.11 1.25
N GLU A 124 3.89 -26.01 0.84
CA GLU A 124 2.62 -25.53 1.42
C GLU A 124 1.46 -26.46 1.03
N TYR A 125 1.45 -26.96 -0.20
CA TYR A 125 0.45 -27.93 -0.66
C TYR A 125 0.52 -29.24 0.15
N LEU A 126 1.73 -29.81 0.29
CA LEU A 126 1.96 -31.01 1.10
C LEU A 126 1.56 -30.79 2.57
N PHE A 127 1.83 -29.60 3.11
CA PHE A 127 1.45 -29.21 4.46
C PHE A 127 -0.07 -29.15 4.66
N TYR A 128 -0.84 -28.58 3.73
CA TYR A 128 -2.31 -28.61 3.80
C TYR A 128 -2.89 -30.03 3.69
N ILE A 129 -2.30 -30.90 2.87
CA ILE A 129 -2.67 -32.33 2.83
C ILE A 129 -2.42 -32.99 4.19
N ILE A 130 -1.26 -32.74 4.83
CA ILE A 130 -0.95 -33.32 6.14
C ILE A 130 -1.96 -32.85 7.19
N VAL A 131 -2.31 -31.55 7.24
CA VAL A 131 -3.33 -31.03 8.18
C VAL A 131 -4.69 -31.67 7.94
N LEU A 132 -5.13 -31.76 6.67
CA LEU A 132 -6.40 -32.38 6.31
C LEU A 132 -6.45 -33.86 6.71
N VAL A 133 -5.40 -34.63 6.42
CA VAL A 133 -5.30 -36.05 6.79
C VAL A 133 -5.32 -36.23 8.30
N LEU A 134 -4.62 -35.38 9.07
CA LEU A 134 -4.66 -35.42 10.53
C LEU A 134 -6.08 -35.10 11.08
N ALA A 135 -6.76 -34.10 10.54
CA ALA A 135 -8.14 -33.75 10.94
C ALA A 135 -9.13 -34.91 10.67
N LEU A 136 -9.00 -35.57 9.53
CA LEU A 136 -9.85 -36.71 9.15
C LEU A 136 -9.52 -37.96 9.99
N ILE A 137 -8.24 -38.20 10.33
CA ILE A 137 -7.85 -39.30 11.23
C ILE A 137 -8.39 -39.06 12.65
N GLU A 138 -8.21 -37.85 13.20
CA GLU A 138 -8.69 -37.53 14.55
C GLU A 138 -10.22 -37.71 14.66
N THR A 139 -10.98 -37.12 13.73
CA THR A 139 -12.45 -37.26 13.73
C THR A 139 -12.91 -38.69 13.53
N SER A 140 -12.29 -39.45 12.64
CA SER A 140 -12.60 -40.87 12.44
C SER A 140 -12.38 -41.67 13.72
N LEU A 141 -11.23 -41.48 14.38
CA LEU A 141 -10.90 -42.18 15.62
C LEU A 141 -11.83 -41.79 16.77
N LEU A 142 -12.09 -40.49 16.98
CA LEU A 142 -12.98 -40.04 18.05
C LEU A 142 -14.41 -40.53 17.84
N HIS A 143 -14.97 -40.37 16.64
CA HIS A 143 -16.34 -40.80 16.34
C HIS A 143 -16.51 -42.34 16.36
N HIS A 144 -15.45 -43.11 16.11
CA HIS A 144 -15.49 -44.57 16.16
C HIS A 144 -15.25 -45.15 17.56
N PHE A 145 -14.36 -44.55 18.37
CA PHE A 145 -13.98 -45.08 19.69
C PHE A 145 -14.68 -44.41 20.87
N ALA A 146 -15.28 -43.23 20.71
CA ALA A 146 -16.09 -42.61 21.75
C ALA A 146 -17.47 -43.26 21.83
N GLY A 147 -17.70 -44.05 22.89
CA GLY A 147 -19.06 -44.41 23.28
C GLY A 147 -19.83 -43.15 23.69
N PHE A 148 -20.87 -42.80 22.93
CA PHE A 148 -21.71 -41.63 23.18
C PHE A 148 -22.39 -41.70 24.55
N SER A 149 -21.81 -41.03 25.55
CA SER A 149 -22.40 -40.89 26.88
C SER A 149 -23.30 -39.65 26.93
N GLN A 150 -24.49 -39.76 27.51
CA GLN A 150 -25.27 -38.57 27.89
C GLN A 150 -24.41 -37.59 28.71
N ILE A 151 -24.57 -36.30 28.41
CA ILE A 151 -23.65 -35.26 28.88
C ILE A 151 -23.80 -35.09 30.39
N SER A 152 -22.82 -35.61 31.13
CA SER A 152 -22.65 -35.42 32.57
C SER A 152 -21.39 -34.59 32.83
N LYS A 153 -21.21 -34.10 34.06
CA LYS A 153 -20.04 -33.28 34.46
C LYS A 153 -18.68 -33.98 34.23
N ASN A 154 -18.67 -35.30 34.03
CA ASN A 154 -17.50 -36.13 33.78
C ASN A 154 -17.46 -36.72 32.36
N SER A 155 -18.26 -36.22 31.41
CA SER A 155 -18.24 -36.68 30.02
C SER A 155 -16.92 -36.29 29.32
N PRO A 156 -16.46 -37.05 28.31
CA PRO A 156 -15.24 -36.70 27.57
C PRO A 156 -15.37 -35.33 26.89
N GLN A 157 -16.57 -34.95 26.42
CA GLN A 157 -16.86 -33.65 25.83
C GLN A 157 -16.69 -32.50 26.85
N ALA A 158 -17.16 -32.68 28.09
CA ALA A 158 -16.98 -31.69 29.18
C ALA A 158 -15.49 -31.53 29.54
N ILE A 159 -14.73 -32.63 29.55
CA ILE A 159 -13.29 -32.60 29.80
C ILE A 159 -12.53 -31.80 28.73
N VAL A 160 -12.85 -31.99 27.45
CA VAL A 160 -12.32 -31.17 26.35
C VAL A 160 -12.74 -29.70 26.51
N GLY A 161 -13.98 -29.43 26.93
CA GLY A 161 -14.48 -28.09 27.25
C GLY A 161 -13.61 -27.34 28.27
N TYR A 162 -13.19 -27.98 29.37
CA TYR A 162 -12.27 -27.34 30.34
C TYR A 162 -10.88 -27.03 29.75
N VAL A 163 -10.36 -27.90 28.87
CA VAL A 163 -9.08 -27.64 28.18
C VAL A 163 -9.21 -26.43 27.26
N LEU A 164 -10.33 -26.29 26.55
CA LEU A 164 -10.62 -25.13 25.69
C LEU A 164 -10.74 -23.82 26.50
N VAL A 165 -11.31 -23.86 27.71
CA VAL A 165 -11.36 -22.69 28.63
C VAL A 165 -9.95 -22.23 29.00
N ILE A 166 -9.08 -23.15 29.43
CA ILE A 166 -7.68 -22.84 29.79
C ILE A 166 -6.93 -22.29 28.58
N LEU A 167 -7.12 -22.90 27.41
CA LEU A 167 -6.49 -22.49 26.16
C LEU A 167 -6.93 -21.08 25.75
N LEU A 168 -8.21 -20.74 25.86
CA LEU A 168 -8.73 -19.39 25.60
C LEU A 168 -8.09 -18.34 26.52
N ILE A 169 -7.98 -18.63 27.83
CA ILE A 169 -7.36 -17.72 28.80
C ILE A 169 -5.88 -17.48 28.44
N ILE A 170 -5.12 -18.53 28.12
CA ILE A 170 -3.71 -18.42 27.71
C ILE A 170 -3.59 -17.58 26.42
N LEU A 171 -4.40 -17.87 25.41
CA LEU A 171 -4.38 -17.16 24.12
C LEU A 171 -4.77 -15.69 24.27
N TRP A 172 -5.76 -15.41 25.12
CA TRP A 172 -6.18 -14.05 25.45
C TRP A 172 -5.05 -13.26 26.13
N ILE A 173 -4.43 -13.81 27.19
CA ILE A 173 -3.28 -13.18 27.87
C ILE A 173 -2.13 -12.92 26.87
N LEU A 174 -1.79 -13.91 26.03
CA LEU A 174 -0.73 -13.75 25.04
C LEU A 174 -1.05 -12.68 23.98
N ARG A 175 -2.33 -12.41 23.70
CA ARG A 175 -2.78 -11.35 22.79
C ARG A 175 -2.66 -9.96 23.44
N GLU A 176 -3.16 -9.78 24.66
CA GLU A 176 -3.06 -8.50 25.37
C GLU A 176 -1.61 -8.08 25.67
N ILE A 177 -0.67 -9.04 25.76
CA ILE A 177 0.77 -8.74 25.88
C ILE A 177 1.34 -8.15 24.57
N GLN A 178 0.73 -8.40 23.40
CA GLN A 178 1.19 -7.85 22.11
C GLN A 178 0.66 -6.43 21.82
N SER A 179 -0.46 -6.01 22.40
CA SER A 179 -1.08 -4.72 22.12
C SER A 179 -0.40 -3.56 22.86
N VAL A 180 -0.51 -2.35 22.32
CA VAL A 180 -0.02 -1.11 22.98
C VAL A 180 -0.81 -0.81 24.26
N CYS A 181 -2.11 -1.09 24.26
CA CYS A 181 -2.98 -0.98 25.44
C CYS A 181 -3.61 -2.32 25.79
N ILE A 182 -3.59 -2.67 27.07
CA ILE A 182 -4.28 -3.81 27.69
C ILE A 182 -5.73 -3.40 27.93
N PHE A 183 -6.70 -4.20 27.45
CA PHE A 183 -8.13 -3.85 27.42
C PHE A 183 -8.47 -2.51 26.71
N GLY A 184 -7.52 -1.90 25.99
CA GLY A 184 -7.65 -0.54 25.44
C GLY A 184 -7.54 0.61 26.47
N ILE A 185 -7.68 0.31 27.77
CA ILE A 185 -7.74 1.29 28.87
C ILE A 185 -6.37 1.57 29.48
N PHE A 186 -5.56 0.53 29.73
CA PHE A 186 -4.28 0.66 30.43
C PHE A 186 -3.12 0.49 29.45
N ARG A 187 -2.11 1.36 29.51
CA ARG A 187 -0.93 1.21 28.65
C ARG A 187 -0.12 -0.02 29.04
N ASN A 188 0.32 -0.81 28.04
CA ASN A 188 1.05 -2.05 28.25
C ASN A 188 2.51 -1.77 28.66
N PRO A 189 2.97 -2.16 29.87
CA PRO A 189 4.34 -1.93 30.30
C PRO A 189 5.38 -2.80 29.56
N PHE A 190 4.94 -3.83 28.82
CA PHE A 190 5.82 -4.70 28.03
C PHE A 190 6.04 -4.21 26.58
N TYR A 191 5.31 -3.17 26.14
CA TYR A 191 5.49 -2.60 24.80
C TYR A 191 6.75 -1.71 24.74
N PRO A 192 7.51 -1.69 23.62
CA PRO A 192 8.64 -0.77 23.45
C PRO A 192 8.23 0.70 23.60
N LYS A 193 8.98 1.44 24.43
CA LYS A 193 8.68 2.84 24.79
C LYS A 193 9.38 3.90 23.94
N ASP A 194 10.45 3.51 23.27
CA ASP A 194 11.25 4.39 22.42
C ASP A 194 11.06 3.93 20.97
N VAL A 195 10.25 4.67 20.23
CA VAL A 195 9.95 4.42 18.81
C VAL A 195 10.82 5.28 17.89
N GLN A 196 11.54 6.27 18.42
CA GLN A 196 12.36 7.22 17.65
C GLN A 196 13.58 6.57 16.95
N THR A 197 14.11 5.45 17.45
CA THR A 197 15.24 4.75 16.81
C THR A 197 14.86 3.33 16.41
N VAL A 198 14.86 3.07 15.10
CA VAL A 198 14.43 1.79 14.51
C VAL A 198 15.20 0.59 15.08
N THR A 199 16.51 0.72 15.26
CA THR A 199 17.38 -0.35 15.80
C THR A 199 17.00 -0.74 17.24
N LEU A 200 16.79 0.25 18.12
CA LEU A 200 16.38 0.04 19.52
C LEU A 200 14.95 -0.53 19.60
N PHE A 201 14.05 -0.05 18.76
CA PHE A 201 12.69 -0.58 18.66
C PHE A 201 12.72 -2.05 18.24
N LEU A 202 13.42 -2.40 17.16
CA LEU A 202 13.56 -3.76 16.66
C LEU A 202 14.14 -4.69 17.72
N GLU A 203 15.20 -4.29 18.44
CA GLU A 203 15.80 -5.11 19.49
C GLU A 203 14.78 -5.45 20.60
N LYS A 204 14.08 -4.43 21.12
CA LYS A 204 13.02 -4.60 22.14
C LYS A 204 11.87 -5.46 21.61
N GLN A 205 11.46 -5.22 20.35
CA GLN A 205 10.39 -5.96 19.67
C GLN A 205 10.70 -7.46 19.53
N THR A 206 11.97 -7.88 19.46
CA THR A 206 12.33 -9.33 19.42
C THR A 206 11.75 -10.16 20.57
N ARG A 207 11.47 -9.53 21.73
CA ARG A 207 10.84 -10.20 22.88
C ARG A 207 9.36 -10.43 22.63
N LEU A 208 8.64 -9.42 22.14
CA LEU A 208 7.23 -9.54 21.76
C LEU A 208 7.05 -10.53 20.61
N VAL A 209 7.89 -10.49 19.57
CA VAL A 209 7.84 -11.45 18.45
C VAL A 209 7.94 -12.90 18.92
N LYS A 210 8.77 -13.20 19.94
CA LYS A 210 8.85 -14.56 20.52
C LYS A 210 7.52 -14.97 21.18
N ILE A 211 6.85 -14.07 21.88
CA ILE A 211 5.54 -14.29 22.52
C ILE A 211 4.45 -14.45 21.44
N GLY A 212 4.46 -13.61 20.40
CA GLY A 212 3.58 -13.73 19.23
C GLY A 212 3.75 -15.06 18.50
N VAL A 213 4.98 -15.57 18.36
CA VAL A 213 5.25 -16.92 17.82
C VAL A 213 4.65 -18.02 18.70
N VAL A 214 4.67 -17.90 20.03
CA VAL A 214 4.02 -18.86 20.93
C VAL A 214 2.49 -18.84 20.75
N ARG A 215 1.86 -17.65 20.74
CA ARG A 215 0.42 -17.50 20.44
C ARG A 215 0.08 -18.11 19.08
N ARG A 216 0.87 -17.79 18.06
CA ARG A 216 0.68 -18.31 16.69
C ARG A 216 0.71 -19.82 16.66
N ILE A 217 1.65 -20.47 17.33
CA ILE A 217 1.77 -21.95 17.39
C ILE A 217 0.57 -22.60 18.09
N LEU A 218 0.04 -21.97 19.16
CA LEU A 218 -1.14 -22.46 19.87
C LEU A 218 -2.43 -22.38 19.04
N LEU A 219 -2.58 -21.29 18.26
CA LEU A 219 -3.72 -21.09 17.36
C LEU A 219 -3.61 -21.95 16.09
N ASN A 220 -2.48 -21.87 15.39
CA ASN A 220 -2.34 -22.24 13.98
C ASN A 220 -0.99 -22.92 13.70
N LEU A 221 -0.94 -23.72 12.63
CA LEU A 221 0.26 -24.50 12.35
C LEU A 221 1.43 -23.65 11.82
N GLY A 222 2.56 -23.67 12.54
CA GLY A 222 3.79 -22.96 12.15
C GLY A 222 4.56 -23.66 11.03
N ARG A 223 4.85 -22.93 9.94
CA ARG A 223 5.55 -23.37 8.72
C ARG A 223 6.97 -23.95 8.91
N LYS A 224 7.56 -23.86 10.11
CA LYS A 224 8.97 -24.21 10.40
C LYS A 224 9.23 -25.68 10.78
N ILE A 225 8.36 -26.61 10.40
CA ILE A 225 8.63 -28.06 10.48
C ILE A 225 9.56 -28.45 9.32
N LYS A 226 10.84 -28.73 9.62
CA LYS A 226 11.74 -29.38 8.64
C LYS A 226 11.22 -30.80 8.38
N SER A 227 10.94 -31.15 7.12
CA SER A 227 10.31 -32.45 6.77
C SER A 227 11.12 -33.68 7.21
N THR A 228 12.43 -33.52 7.44
CA THR A 228 13.32 -34.54 8.01
C THR A 228 12.84 -35.09 9.37
N ASN A 229 12.10 -34.29 10.14
CA ASN A 229 11.57 -34.73 11.45
C ASN A 229 10.36 -35.68 11.34
N PHE A 230 9.65 -35.68 10.21
CA PHE A 230 8.47 -36.54 10.03
C PHE A 230 8.85 -38.03 9.88
N VAL A 231 9.98 -38.30 9.21
CA VAL A 231 10.54 -39.66 9.06
C VAL A 231 10.94 -40.24 10.43
N LEU A 232 11.43 -39.40 11.35
CA LEU A 232 11.72 -39.82 12.74
C LEU A 232 10.46 -40.13 13.55
N TYR A 233 9.31 -39.52 13.24
CA TYR A 233 8.05 -39.82 13.92
C TYR A 233 7.49 -41.19 13.50
N LEU A 234 7.42 -41.45 12.19
CA LEU A 234 7.07 -42.78 11.65
C LEU A 234 8.04 -43.86 12.15
N GLY A 235 9.35 -43.58 12.13
CA GLY A 235 10.37 -44.48 12.66
C GLY A 235 10.34 -44.68 14.19
N SER A 236 9.72 -43.77 14.94
CA SER A 236 9.53 -43.93 16.40
C SER A 236 8.30 -44.78 16.72
N ILE A 237 7.20 -44.60 15.97
CA ILE A 237 6.02 -45.47 16.05
C ILE A 237 6.41 -46.92 15.72
N GLN A 238 7.27 -47.13 14.72
CA GLN A 238 7.76 -48.45 14.33
C GLN A 238 8.83 -49.05 15.28
N LYS A 239 9.44 -48.24 16.17
CA LYS A 239 10.40 -48.69 17.19
C LYS A 239 9.79 -48.88 18.58
N CYS A 240 8.64 -48.28 18.87
CA CYS A 240 7.80 -48.66 20.00
C CYS A 240 7.09 -49.99 19.70
N GLY A 241 7.85 -51.09 19.76
CA GLY A 241 7.27 -52.43 19.72
C GLY A 241 6.35 -52.63 20.92
N ILE A 242 5.04 -52.73 20.67
CA ILE A 242 4.02 -53.12 21.66
C ILE A 242 3.52 -54.53 21.30
N PRO A 243 4.25 -55.60 21.66
CA PRO A 243 3.65 -56.91 21.84
C PRO A 243 2.98 -56.97 23.23
N MET A 244 2.00 -57.87 23.37
CA MET A 244 1.44 -58.32 24.65
C MET A 244 0.52 -57.33 25.42
N PHE A 245 -0.69 -57.11 24.91
CA PHE A 245 -1.91 -57.00 25.74
C PHE A 245 -3.15 -57.30 24.89
N LEU A 246 -3.37 -58.58 24.59
CA LEU A 246 -4.42 -59.04 23.65
C LEU A 246 -5.33 -60.10 24.30
N GLN A 247 -6.01 -59.73 25.39
CA GLN A 247 -7.16 -60.48 25.90
C GLN A 247 -8.11 -59.62 26.75
N TYR A 248 -9.38 -59.59 26.34
CA TYR A 248 -10.58 -59.23 27.12
C TYR A 248 -10.52 -58.01 28.08
N THR A 249 -10.53 -56.80 27.52
CA THR A 249 -11.31 -55.59 27.95
C THR A 249 -10.89 -54.31 27.17
N ALA A 250 -10.51 -54.46 25.89
CA ALA A 250 -9.72 -53.47 25.14
C ALA A 250 -10.44 -52.13 24.81
N TYR A 251 -11.77 -52.10 24.70
CA TYR A 251 -12.50 -50.93 24.19
C TYR A 251 -12.44 -49.71 25.12
N ARG A 252 -12.53 -49.90 26.43
CA ARG A 252 -12.54 -48.78 27.39
C ARG A 252 -11.13 -48.18 27.56
N HIS A 253 -10.09 -49.01 27.54
CA HIS A 253 -8.71 -48.58 27.73
C HIS A 253 -8.03 -48.02 26.48
N LEU A 254 -8.46 -48.35 25.25
CA LEU A 254 -7.92 -47.69 24.06
C LEU A 254 -8.47 -46.25 23.93
N PHE A 255 -9.78 -46.05 24.14
CA PHE A 255 -10.36 -44.71 24.25
C PHE A 255 -9.74 -43.93 25.41
N PHE A 256 -9.59 -44.55 26.59
CA PHE A 256 -8.88 -43.92 27.70
C PHE A 256 -7.42 -43.65 27.34
N SER A 257 -6.71 -44.49 26.60
CA SER A 257 -5.32 -44.26 26.20
C SER A 257 -5.16 -43.18 25.13
N VAL A 258 -6.14 -42.98 24.23
CA VAL A 258 -6.11 -41.89 23.24
C VAL A 258 -6.52 -40.57 23.89
N LEU A 259 -7.59 -40.58 24.71
CA LEU A 259 -8.02 -39.42 25.48
C LEU A 259 -7.00 -39.04 26.56
N VAL A 260 -6.35 -40.00 27.23
CA VAL A 260 -5.20 -39.77 28.12
C VAL A 260 -3.98 -39.38 27.30
N CYS A 261 -3.71 -39.92 26.12
CA CYS A 261 -2.64 -39.35 25.28
C CYS A 261 -2.88 -37.88 24.99
N LEU A 262 -4.10 -37.47 24.58
CA LEU A 262 -4.46 -36.07 24.29
C LEU A 262 -4.54 -35.19 25.55
N LEU A 263 -5.01 -35.72 26.68
CA LEU A 263 -5.05 -34.98 27.95
C LEU A 263 -3.68 -34.88 28.61
N VAL A 264 -2.88 -35.94 28.58
CA VAL A 264 -1.46 -35.93 28.96
C VAL A 264 -0.68 -35.07 27.98
N PHE A 265 -1.07 -34.94 26.72
CA PHE A 265 -0.52 -33.94 25.79
C PHE A 265 -0.84 -32.52 26.28
N SER A 266 -2.10 -32.21 26.64
CA SER A 266 -2.48 -30.87 27.12
C SER A 266 -1.89 -30.52 28.50
N VAL A 267 -1.92 -31.48 29.45
CA VAL A 267 -1.42 -31.33 30.81
C VAL A 267 0.11 -31.39 30.83
N ASN A 268 0.76 -32.27 30.06
CA ASN A 268 2.20 -32.16 29.87
C ASN A 268 2.56 -30.92 29.05
N CYS A 269 1.74 -30.35 28.17
CA CYS A 269 2.09 -29.05 27.57
C CYS A 269 2.22 -27.95 28.63
N LEU A 270 1.32 -27.92 29.62
CA LEU A 270 1.44 -26.99 30.76
C LEU A 270 2.65 -27.35 31.66
N ASN A 271 2.83 -28.63 31.98
CA ASN A 271 3.93 -29.12 32.82
C ASN A 271 5.31 -29.01 32.12
N VAL A 272 5.35 -29.05 30.78
CA VAL A 272 6.51 -28.82 29.93
C VAL A 272 6.76 -27.32 29.73
N LEU A 273 5.75 -26.47 29.68
CA LEU A 273 5.94 -25.02 29.72
C LEU A 273 6.60 -24.60 31.05
N ILE A 274 6.11 -25.13 32.17
CA ILE A 274 6.73 -24.99 33.50
C ILE A 274 8.15 -25.58 33.50
N LYS A 275 8.35 -26.79 32.97
CA LYS A 275 9.69 -27.39 32.82
C LYS A 275 10.57 -26.69 31.79
N ILE A 276 10.08 -25.83 30.88
CA ILE A 276 10.90 -25.00 29.98
C ILE A 276 11.38 -23.76 30.70
N ILE A 277 10.55 -23.17 31.56
CA ILE A 277 10.94 -22.10 32.49
C ILE A 277 12.01 -22.62 33.46
N LEU A 278 11.82 -23.82 34.04
CA LEU A 278 12.81 -24.50 34.89
C LEU A 278 14.04 -25.03 34.13
N ALA A 279 13.90 -25.56 32.91
CA ALA A 279 15.04 -26.06 32.13
C ALA A 279 15.95 -24.92 31.64
N LYS A 280 15.42 -23.70 31.49
CA LYS A 280 16.25 -22.50 31.27
C LYS A 280 17.15 -22.18 32.47
N ILE A 281 16.78 -22.64 33.67
CA ILE A 281 17.56 -22.51 34.91
C ILE A 281 18.53 -23.71 35.07
N ILE A 282 18.15 -24.91 34.63
CA ILE A 282 18.87 -26.16 34.97
C ILE A 282 19.73 -26.72 33.82
N TYR A 283 19.29 -26.65 32.55
CA TYR A 283 19.96 -27.32 31.42
C TYR A 283 20.46 -26.33 30.36
N GLY A 284 21.79 -26.29 30.19
CA GLY A 284 22.48 -25.35 29.30
C GLY A 284 22.12 -25.43 27.80
N ARG A 285 22.59 -24.42 27.05
CA ARG A 285 22.21 -24.05 25.67
C ARG A 285 21.92 -25.22 24.69
N ARG A 286 22.68 -26.32 24.70
CA ARG A 286 22.52 -27.41 23.72
C ARG A 286 21.32 -28.33 23.99
N GLY A 287 21.08 -28.74 25.23
CA GLY A 287 19.92 -29.57 25.59
C GLY A 287 18.61 -28.81 25.41
N TYR A 288 18.61 -27.53 25.79
CA TYR A 288 17.51 -26.59 25.59
C TYR A 288 17.05 -26.51 24.12
N PHE A 289 17.97 -26.47 23.15
CA PHE A 289 17.63 -26.44 21.72
C PHE A 289 17.06 -27.75 21.17
N ALA A 290 17.46 -28.90 21.70
CA ALA A 290 16.90 -30.20 21.32
C ALA A 290 15.48 -30.36 21.91
N LEU A 291 15.31 -30.02 23.18
CA LEU A 291 14.01 -30.03 23.86
C LEU A 291 13.03 -29.07 23.18
N ILE A 292 13.44 -27.85 22.84
CA ILE A 292 12.59 -26.90 22.09
C ILE A 292 12.22 -27.45 20.71
N LYS A 293 13.12 -28.12 19.98
CA LYS A 293 12.76 -28.72 18.68
C LYS A 293 11.77 -29.88 18.81
N PHE A 294 11.90 -30.69 19.85
CA PHE A 294 10.96 -31.77 20.15
C PHE A 294 9.59 -31.22 20.60
N VAL A 295 9.60 -30.21 21.46
CA VAL A 295 8.39 -29.57 21.99
C VAL A 295 7.71 -28.70 20.92
N SER A 296 8.42 -27.98 20.07
CA SER A 296 7.84 -27.28 18.89
C SER A 296 7.30 -28.23 17.82
N PHE A 297 7.73 -29.49 17.79
CA PHE A 297 7.11 -30.54 16.98
C PHE A 297 5.83 -31.08 17.63
N LEU A 298 5.76 -31.05 18.96
CA LEU A 298 4.60 -31.48 19.76
C LEU A 298 3.49 -30.41 19.83
N PHE A 299 3.81 -29.12 19.92
CA PHE A 299 2.85 -28.00 20.01
C PHE A 299 2.10 -27.70 18.68
N VAL A 300 1.96 -28.70 17.82
CA VAL A 300 1.41 -28.61 16.47
C VAL A 300 -0.11 -28.76 16.53
N VAL A 301 -0.82 -27.63 16.46
CA VAL A 301 -2.30 -27.51 16.37
C VAL A 301 -3.03 -27.97 17.65
N VAL A 302 -3.07 -27.13 18.69
CA VAL A 302 -3.88 -27.42 19.88
C VAL A 302 -5.33 -26.96 19.70
N SER A 303 -5.56 -25.72 19.27
CA SER A 303 -6.93 -25.15 19.28
C SER A 303 -7.89 -25.76 18.24
N PRO A 304 -7.54 -25.89 16.94
CA PRO A 304 -8.46 -26.44 15.94
C PRO A 304 -8.83 -27.91 16.21
N PHE A 305 -7.85 -28.75 16.49
CA PHE A 305 -8.06 -30.18 16.80
C PHE A 305 -8.87 -30.37 18.10
N ALA A 306 -8.58 -29.62 19.18
CA ALA A 306 -9.40 -29.69 20.39
C ALA A 306 -10.87 -29.26 20.16
N MET A 307 -11.14 -28.30 19.28
CA MET A 307 -12.52 -27.94 18.91
C MET A 307 -13.18 -28.99 18.02
N ILE A 308 -12.45 -29.58 17.07
CA ILE A 308 -12.91 -30.70 16.25
C ILE A 308 -13.22 -31.93 17.11
N ALA A 309 -12.42 -32.19 18.14
CA ALA A 309 -12.68 -33.20 19.15
C ALA A 309 -13.96 -32.90 19.95
N PHE A 310 -14.15 -31.66 20.39
CA PHE A 310 -15.38 -31.24 21.08
C PHE A 310 -16.64 -31.42 20.22
N LEU A 311 -16.57 -31.13 18.92
CA LEU A 311 -17.67 -31.28 17.97
C LEU A 311 -17.96 -32.75 17.63
N SER A 312 -16.93 -33.56 17.38
CA SER A 312 -17.08 -34.99 17.00
C SER A 312 -17.52 -35.88 18.17
N LEU A 313 -17.37 -35.43 19.42
CA LEU A 313 -17.88 -36.12 20.61
C LEU A 313 -19.38 -35.88 20.89
N ASP A 314 -20.09 -35.06 20.09
CA ASP A 314 -21.48 -34.72 20.38
C ASP A 314 -22.49 -35.80 19.93
N SER A 315 -23.41 -36.13 20.83
CA SER A 315 -24.51 -37.06 20.63
C SER A 315 -25.52 -36.65 19.54
N SER A 316 -25.73 -35.35 19.28
CA SER A 316 -26.70 -34.91 18.26
C SER A 316 -26.31 -35.28 16.83
N LEU A 317 -25.05 -35.63 16.56
CA LEU A 317 -24.58 -36.12 15.26
C LEU A 317 -25.21 -37.45 14.82
N GLN A 318 -25.91 -38.14 15.73
CA GLN A 318 -26.73 -39.31 15.38
C GLN A 318 -28.07 -38.93 14.72
N GLY A 319 -28.55 -37.69 14.90
CA GLY A 319 -29.80 -37.15 14.34
C GLY A 319 -29.67 -36.72 12.87
N LEU A 320 -29.19 -37.62 12.02
CA LEU A 320 -28.73 -37.35 10.64
C LEU A 320 -29.72 -36.58 9.75
N HIS A 321 -31.02 -36.81 9.89
CA HIS A 321 -32.05 -36.21 9.04
C HIS A 321 -32.67 -34.92 9.61
N SER A 322 -31.95 -34.22 10.48
CA SER A 322 -32.34 -32.89 10.93
C SER A 322 -31.62 -31.80 10.13
N LEU A 323 -32.39 -30.94 9.45
CA LEU A 323 -31.86 -29.77 8.75
C LEU A 323 -31.06 -28.85 9.68
N SER A 324 -31.46 -28.75 10.95
CA SER A 324 -30.80 -27.89 11.94
C SER A 324 -29.45 -28.44 12.41
N VAL A 325 -29.31 -29.78 12.50
CA VAL A 325 -28.03 -30.46 12.72
C VAL A 325 -27.11 -30.23 11.52
N SER A 326 -27.60 -30.47 10.30
CA SER A 326 -26.85 -30.25 9.07
C SER A 326 -26.26 -28.84 8.98
N ILE A 327 -27.10 -27.79 9.03
CA ILE A 327 -26.63 -26.39 8.95
C ILE A 327 -25.70 -26.04 10.12
N GLY A 328 -26.11 -26.37 11.36
CA GLY A 328 -25.36 -26.01 12.57
C GLY A 328 -23.96 -26.62 12.61
N PHE A 329 -23.81 -27.89 12.20
CA PHE A 329 -22.50 -28.55 12.15
C PHE A 329 -21.68 -28.17 10.91
N THR A 330 -22.28 -27.92 9.73
CA THR A 330 -21.53 -27.35 8.59
C THR A 330 -20.85 -26.05 8.99
N ARG A 331 -21.60 -25.14 9.62
CA ARG A 331 -21.08 -23.89 10.18
C ARG A 331 -19.96 -24.15 11.18
N ALA A 332 -20.20 -25.00 12.18
CA ALA A 332 -19.25 -25.21 13.28
C ALA A 332 -17.90 -25.79 12.80
N PHE A 333 -17.92 -26.85 11.97
CA PHE A 333 -16.70 -27.45 11.45
C PHE A 333 -15.91 -26.52 10.52
N ARG A 334 -16.58 -25.63 9.78
CA ARG A 334 -15.90 -24.59 8.99
C ARG A 334 -15.32 -23.48 9.87
N MET A 335 -16.10 -22.96 10.82
CA MET A 335 -15.71 -21.80 11.65
C MET A 335 -14.43 -22.04 12.45
N VAL A 336 -14.19 -23.29 12.88
CA VAL A 336 -12.92 -23.74 13.50
C VAL A 336 -11.68 -23.35 12.68
N TRP A 337 -11.77 -23.44 11.35
CA TRP A 337 -10.70 -23.10 10.42
C TRP A 337 -10.81 -21.67 9.90
N GLN A 338 -12.02 -21.20 9.58
CA GLN A 338 -12.25 -19.86 9.03
C GLN A 338 -11.85 -18.75 10.02
N ASN A 339 -12.20 -18.89 11.31
CA ASN A 339 -11.86 -17.94 12.36
C ASN A 339 -11.73 -18.63 13.73
N THR A 340 -10.56 -19.25 13.96
CA THR A 340 -10.25 -20.08 15.13
C THR A 340 -10.43 -19.37 16.48
N GLU A 341 -10.10 -18.07 16.60
CA GLU A 341 -10.28 -17.32 17.85
C GLU A 341 -11.77 -17.12 18.20
N ASN A 342 -12.59 -16.79 17.21
CA ASN A 342 -14.03 -16.62 17.40
C ASN A 342 -14.74 -17.97 17.63
N ALA A 343 -14.33 -19.04 16.94
CA ALA A 343 -14.81 -20.39 17.17
C ALA A 343 -14.50 -20.85 18.60
N LEU A 344 -13.28 -20.63 19.08
CA LEU A 344 -12.88 -21.00 20.45
C LEU A 344 -13.72 -20.28 21.50
N LEU A 345 -13.96 -18.98 21.31
CA LEU A 345 -14.83 -18.21 22.20
C LEU A 345 -16.28 -18.73 22.19
N GLU A 346 -16.86 -19.03 21.03
CA GLU A 346 -18.19 -19.64 20.90
C GLU A 346 -18.26 -20.99 21.63
N THR A 347 -17.29 -21.87 21.42
CA THR A 347 -17.23 -23.20 22.06
C THR A 347 -17.06 -23.12 23.57
N VAL A 348 -16.24 -22.18 24.07
CA VAL A 348 -16.08 -21.94 25.50
C VAL A 348 -17.36 -21.41 26.13
N ILE A 349 -18.03 -20.44 25.50
CA ILE A 349 -19.31 -19.91 26.01
C ILE A 349 -20.36 -21.03 26.09
N VAL A 350 -20.51 -21.85 25.05
CA VAL A 350 -21.47 -22.98 25.08
C VAL A 350 -21.10 -24.00 26.17
N SER A 351 -19.81 -24.30 26.35
CA SER A 351 -19.33 -25.22 27.39
C SER A 351 -19.60 -24.69 28.81
N VAL A 352 -19.37 -23.40 29.06
CA VAL A 352 -19.61 -22.75 30.35
C VAL A 352 -21.10 -22.62 30.65
N VAL A 353 -21.93 -22.22 29.67
CA VAL A 353 -23.39 -22.17 29.82
C VAL A 353 -23.94 -23.56 30.14
N HIS A 354 -23.45 -24.61 29.48
CA HIS A 354 -23.87 -25.98 29.77
C HIS A 354 -23.44 -26.46 31.17
N LEU A 355 -22.25 -26.04 31.65
CA LEU A 355 -21.80 -26.35 33.01
C LEU A 355 -22.66 -25.67 34.10
N LEU A 356 -23.07 -24.42 33.86
CA LEU A 356 -23.88 -23.61 34.78
C LEU A 356 -25.36 -24.02 34.77
N VAL A 357 -25.91 -24.30 33.59
CA VAL A 357 -27.31 -24.72 33.40
C VAL A 357 -27.37 -26.25 33.38
N SER A 358 -27.12 -26.88 34.54
CA SER A 358 -27.12 -28.35 34.66
C SER A 358 -28.52 -28.99 34.71
N SER A 359 -29.59 -28.18 34.66
CA SER A 359 -30.98 -28.64 34.60
C SER A 359 -31.34 -29.07 33.16
N THR A 360 -31.82 -30.31 33.02
CA THR A 360 -32.27 -30.91 31.75
C THR A 360 -33.51 -30.25 31.17
N ASP A 361 -34.32 -29.59 32.00
CA ASP A 361 -35.66 -29.10 31.62
C ASP A 361 -35.64 -27.73 30.92
N VAL A 362 -34.49 -27.06 30.87
CA VAL A 362 -34.35 -25.77 30.18
C VAL A 362 -34.33 -26.00 28.66
N TRP A 363 -35.16 -25.24 27.94
CA TRP A 363 -35.28 -25.23 26.47
C TRP A 363 -33.92 -25.31 25.74
N TRP A 364 -32.94 -24.54 26.21
CA TRP A 364 -31.56 -24.52 25.71
C TRP A 364 -30.89 -25.91 25.62
N ASN A 365 -31.09 -26.76 26.64
CA ASN A 365 -30.53 -28.11 26.70
C ASN A 365 -31.43 -29.13 25.98
N ARG A 366 -32.75 -28.92 25.99
CA ARG A 366 -33.75 -29.90 25.51
C ARG A 366 -33.98 -29.87 23.99
N SER A 367 -33.95 -28.71 23.35
CA SER A 367 -34.42 -28.55 21.95
C SER A 367 -33.41 -27.93 21.00
N LEU A 368 -32.18 -27.66 21.44
CA LEU A 368 -31.11 -27.12 20.59
C LEU A 368 -29.91 -28.07 20.58
N ASP A 369 -29.49 -28.49 19.38
CA ASP A 369 -28.23 -29.19 19.15
C ASP A 369 -27.03 -28.26 19.33
N THR A 370 -25.84 -28.78 19.62
CA THR A 370 -24.65 -27.94 19.88
C THR A 370 -24.28 -27.05 18.69
N GLY A 371 -24.46 -27.53 17.45
CA GLY A 371 -24.27 -26.71 16.25
C GLY A 371 -25.19 -25.47 16.22
N ILE A 372 -26.44 -25.59 16.67
CA ILE A 372 -27.38 -24.48 16.76
C ILE A 372 -27.03 -23.57 17.95
N ARG A 373 -26.62 -24.13 19.09
CA ARG A 373 -26.14 -23.35 20.25
C ARG A 373 -24.95 -22.47 19.86
N LEU A 374 -23.98 -23.02 19.11
CA LEU A 374 -22.84 -22.27 18.58
C LEU A 374 -23.27 -21.17 17.59
N LEU A 375 -24.20 -21.47 16.68
CA LEU A 375 -24.78 -20.49 15.75
C LEU A 375 -25.45 -19.32 16.51
N LEU A 376 -26.29 -19.62 17.49
CA LEU A 376 -26.99 -18.60 18.30
C LEU A 376 -26.01 -17.77 19.13
N VAL A 377 -25.02 -18.39 19.78
CA VAL A 377 -23.96 -17.66 20.50
C VAL A 377 -23.14 -16.79 19.55
N GLY A 378 -22.82 -17.27 18.35
CA GLY A 378 -22.11 -16.52 17.32
C GLY A 378 -22.88 -15.27 16.87
N ILE A 379 -24.18 -15.39 16.60
CA ILE A 379 -25.06 -14.26 16.25
C ILE A 379 -25.20 -13.29 17.43
N MET A 380 -25.49 -13.78 18.63
CA MET A 380 -25.63 -12.92 19.82
C MET A 380 -24.34 -12.15 20.14
N ARG A 381 -23.17 -12.80 20.03
CA ARG A 381 -21.86 -12.14 20.18
C ARG A 381 -21.68 -11.04 19.15
N ASP A 382 -21.92 -11.32 17.87
CA ASP A 382 -21.78 -10.30 16.82
C ASP A 382 -22.71 -9.11 17.04
N ARG A 383 -24.00 -9.38 17.26
CA ARG A 383 -25.00 -8.32 17.47
C ARG A 383 -24.70 -7.49 18.74
N LEU A 384 -24.12 -8.10 19.77
CA LEU A 384 -23.59 -7.38 20.94
C LEU A 384 -22.37 -6.51 20.59
N ILE A 385 -21.40 -7.00 19.82
CA ILE A 385 -20.23 -6.22 19.37
C ILE A 385 -20.67 -5.03 18.50
N GLN A 386 -21.66 -5.24 17.61
CA GLN A 386 -22.22 -4.16 16.79
C GLN A 386 -22.96 -3.14 17.64
N PHE A 387 -23.78 -3.58 18.60
CA PHE A 387 -24.47 -2.70 19.55
C PHE A 387 -23.47 -1.85 20.35
N ILE A 388 -22.39 -2.44 20.88
CA ILE A 388 -21.34 -1.72 21.61
C ILE A 388 -20.62 -0.71 20.68
N SER A 389 -20.26 -1.12 19.46
CA SER A 389 -19.58 -0.25 18.49
C SER A 389 -20.43 0.96 18.08
N LYS A 390 -21.74 0.73 17.88
CA LYS A 390 -22.75 1.77 17.58
C LYS A 390 -23.02 2.70 18.76
N LEU A 391 -23.10 2.16 19.98
CA LEU A 391 -23.24 2.95 21.20
C LEU A 391 -22.01 3.83 21.43
N GLN A 392 -20.80 3.27 21.26
CA GLN A 392 -19.54 4.03 21.34
C GLN A 392 -19.55 5.16 20.30
N PHE A 393 -19.88 4.86 19.04
CA PHE A 393 -19.95 5.88 17.98
C PHE A 393 -20.95 7.01 18.29
N ALA A 394 -22.17 6.67 18.72
CA ALA A 394 -23.17 7.66 19.09
C ALA A 394 -22.72 8.55 20.26
N VAL A 395 -22.05 7.96 21.26
CA VAL A 395 -21.44 8.69 22.38
C VAL A 395 -20.30 9.60 21.90
N THR A 396 -19.42 9.14 21.00
CA THR A 396 -18.34 9.98 20.46
C THR A 396 -18.87 11.17 19.66
N VAL A 397 -19.92 10.99 18.84
CA VAL A 397 -20.61 12.09 18.12
C VAL A 397 -21.22 13.10 19.10
N LEU A 398 -21.88 12.65 20.17
CA LEU A 398 -22.46 13.51 21.20
C LEU A 398 -21.39 14.29 21.99
N LEU A 399 -20.31 13.61 22.40
CA LEU A 399 -19.19 14.23 23.12
C LEU A 399 -18.51 15.30 22.28
N ALA A 400 -18.20 15.00 21.01
CA ALA A 400 -17.53 15.96 20.13
C ALA A 400 -18.42 17.18 19.80
N SER A 401 -19.71 16.95 19.58
CA SER A 401 -20.71 18.02 19.40
C SER A 401 -20.83 18.95 20.63
N TRP A 402 -20.35 18.51 21.79
CA TRP A 402 -20.30 19.30 23.03
C TRP A 402 -18.94 19.98 23.27
N THR A 403 -17.83 19.34 22.92
CA THR A 403 -16.47 19.89 23.13
C THR A 403 -16.12 21.02 22.15
N GLU A 404 -16.61 20.95 20.91
CA GLU A 404 -16.25 21.93 19.87
C GLU A 404 -16.98 23.27 20.03
N LYS A 405 -16.22 24.33 20.35
CA LYS A 405 -16.77 25.69 20.63
C LYS A 405 -17.62 26.27 19.49
N LYS A 406 -17.26 26.03 18.22
CA LYS A 406 -18.03 26.49 17.05
C LYS A 406 -19.39 25.80 16.99
N ARG A 407 -19.42 24.47 17.16
CA ARG A 407 -20.62 23.63 16.98
C ARG A 407 -21.58 23.73 18.16
N ARG A 408 -21.05 23.74 19.39
CA ARG A 408 -21.79 23.73 20.67
C ARG A 408 -22.94 24.74 20.73
N LYS A 409 -22.78 25.97 20.20
CA LYS A 409 -23.84 26.99 20.20
C LYS A 409 -25.08 26.59 19.39
N SER A 410 -24.91 25.78 18.35
CA SER A 410 -26.00 25.29 17.48
C SER A 410 -26.50 23.90 17.93
N THR A 411 -25.60 23.00 18.33
CA THR A 411 -25.94 21.60 18.66
C THR A 411 -26.41 21.37 20.10
N THR A 412 -26.28 22.32 21.03
CA THR A 412 -26.69 22.10 22.43
C THR A 412 -28.15 21.66 22.57
N THR A 413 -29.06 22.22 21.77
CA THR A 413 -30.47 21.82 21.74
C THR A 413 -30.66 20.38 21.29
N LEU A 414 -29.92 19.94 20.26
CA LEU A 414 -29.93 18.56 19.77
C LEU A 414 -29.33 17.59 20.79
N CYS A 415 -28.25 17.96 21.49
CA CYS A 415 -27.69 17.13 22.57
C CYS A 415 -28.70 16.94 23.72
N ILE A 416 -29.40 18.01 24.13
CA ILE A 416 -30.48 17.93 25.13
C ILE A 416 -31.62 17.04 24.62
N LEU A 417 -32.03 17.19 23.35
CA LEU A 417 -33.06 16.36 22.73
C LEU A 417 -32.69 14.87 22.76
N ASN A 418 -31.44 14.51 22.45
CA ASN A 418 -30.96 13.12 22.52
C ASN A 418 -30.95 12.56 23.95
N ILE A 419 -30.72 13.39 24.97
CA ILE A 419 -30.80 12.96 26.37
C ILE A 419 -32.27 12.67 26.74
N VAL A 420 -33.19 13.58 26.40
CA VAL A 420 -34.63 13.43 26.67
C VAL A 420 -35.24 12.24 25.92
N PHE A 421 -34.91 12.07 24.64
CA PHE A 421 -35.40 10.99 23.79
C PHE A 421 -34.43 9.79 23.72
N SER A 422 -33.53 9.66 24.70
CA SER A 422 -32.53 8.58 24.75
C SER A 422 -33.10 7.15 24.63
N PRO A 423 -34.31 6.81 25.11
CA PRO A 423 -34.90 5.49 24.86
C PRO A 423 -35.16 5.22 23.37
N PHE A 424 -35.55 6.24 22.60
CA PHE A 424 -35.79 6.11 21.16
C PHE A 424 -34.49 6.00 20.36
N VAL A 425 -33.46 6.79 20.74
CA VAL A 425 -32.11 6.66 20.16
C VAL A 425 -31.55 5.26 20.42
N LEU A 426 -31.75 4.72 21.63
CA LEU A 426 -31.36 3.35 21.97
C LEU A 426 -32.12 2.31 21.11
N VAL A 427 -33.42 2.51 20.87
CA VAL A 427 -34.20 1.64 19.97
C VAL A 427 -33.64 1.67 18.53
N PHE A 428 -33.25 2.82 17.99
CA PHE A 428 -32.58 2.90 16.69
C PHE A 428 -31.22 2.20 16.68
N ILE A 429 -30.41 2.35 17.73
CA ILE A 429 -29.13 1.65 17.87
C ILE A 429 -29.34 0.12 17.91
N VAL A 430 -30.31 -0.37 18.68
CA VAL A 430 -30.66 -1.80 18.76
C VAL A 430 -31.17 -2.32 17.41
N PHE A 431 -32.08 -1.59 16.75
CA PHE A 431 -32.64 -2.00 15.46
C PHE A 431 -31.57 -2.04 14.35
N SER A 432 -30.72 -1.02 14.29
CA SER A 432 -29.56 -0.98 13.38
C SER A 432 -28.57 -2.10 13.66
N ALA A 433 -28.29 -2.42 14.93
CA ALA A 433 -27.45 -3.56 15.30
C ALA A 433 -28.08 -4.89 14.83
N LEU A 434 -29.36 -5.14 15.09
CA LEU A 434 -30.08 -6.35 14.66
C LEU A 434 -30.01 -6.56 13.14
N LEU A 435 -30.24 -5.51 12.37
CA LEU A 435 -30.15 -5.49 10.90
C LEU A 435 -28.71 -5.47 10.36
N SER A 436 -27.67 -5.43 11.21
CA SER A 436 -26.28 -5.25 10.80
C SER A 436 -26.06 -4.00 9.91
N SER A 437 -26.95 -3.01 9.99
CA SER A 437 -26.94 -1.82 9.14
C SER A 437 -26.06 -0.71 9.74
N PRO A 438 -25.70 0.35 9.00
CA PRO A 438 -24.97 1.48 9.57
C PRO A 438 -25.91 2.41 10.36
N LEU A 439 -25.40 2.95 11.47
CA LEU A 439 -26.03 4.07 12.18
C LEU A 439 -25.62 5.38 11.49
N LEU A 440 -26.58 6.11 10.94
CA LEU A 440 -26.35 7.29 10.10
C LEU A 440 -26.50 8.58 10.93
N PRO A 441 -25.42 9.35 11.17
CA PRO A 441 -25.52 10.66 11.81
C PRO A 441 -25.82 11.74 10.75
N LEU A 442 -27.08 12.16 10.65
CA LEU A 442 -27.53 13.12 9.63
C LEU A 442 -26.69 14.39 9.63
N PHE A 443 -26.06 14.72 8.51
CA PHE A 443 -25.17 15.89 8.39
C PHE A 443 -24.04 15.93 9.43
N THR A 444 -23.62 14.74 9.89
CA THR A 444 -22.71 14.50 11.03
C THR A 444 -23.16 15.13 12.37
N LEU A 445 -24.41 15.56 12.47
CA LEU A 445 -25.01 16.07 13.71
C LEU A 445 -25.35 14.90 14.65
N PRO A 446 -25.60 15.16 15.94
CA PRO A 446 -26.17 14.16 16.86
C PRO A 446 -27.66 13.96 16.54
N LEU A 447 -27.95 13.40 15.36
CA LEU A 447 -29.27 13.01 14.89
C LEU A 447 -29.13 11.68 14.16
N PHE A 448 -29.51 10.60 14.82
CA PHE A 448 -29.22 9.23 14.36
C PHE A 448 -30.43 8.62 13.65
N LEU A 449 -30.23 8.23 12.39
CA LEU A 449 -31.15 7.36 11.65
C LEU A 449 -30.56 5.96 11.47
N VAL A 450 -31.42 5.01 11.16
CA VAL A 450 -31.01 3.65 10.76
C VAL A 450 -30.80 3.66 9.25
N GLY A 451 -29.53 3.59 8.82
CA GLY A 451 -29.20 3.42 7.41
C GLY A 451 -29.61 2.03 6.91
N PHE A 452 -29.72 1.88 5.59
CA PHE A 452 -30.15 0.63 4.99
C PHE A 452 -29.10 -0.51 5.14
N PRO A 453 -29.53 -1.78 5.29
CA PRO A 453 -28.62 -2.92 5.34
C PRO A 453 -27.91 -3.12 3.99
N ARG A 454 -26.59 -3.28 4.03
CA ARG A 454 -25.71 -3.41 2.86
C ARG A 454 -24.46 -4.23 3.21
N PRO A 455 -23.78 -4.85 2.23
CA PRO A 455 -22.55 -5.61 2.48
C PRO A 455 -21.48 -4.80 3.22
N VAL A 456 -20.55 -5.51 3.87
CA VAL A 456 -19.37 -4.92 4.50
C VAL A 456 -18.46 -4.24 3.47
N GLN A 457 -18.44 -4.75 2.24
CA GLN A 457 -17.87 -4.07 1.07
C GLN A 457 -18.82 -2.94 0.62
N ILE A 458 -18.41 -1.67 0.80
CA ILE A 458 -19.27 -0.49 0.66
C ILE A 458 -19.24 0.12 -0.77
N TRP A 459 -18.62 -0.58 -1.72
CA TRP A 459 -18.23 0.00 -3.01
C TRP A 459 -19.02 -0.58 -4.18
N PRO A 460 -19.53 0.27 -5.10
CA PRO A 460 -20.24 -0.19 -6.30
C PRO A 460 -19.30 -0.80 -7.36
N GLY A 461 -18.01 -0.49 -7.28
CA GLY A 461 -16.97 -0.99 -8.18
C GLY A 461 -16.13 -2.14 -7.59
N ALA A 462 -15.27 -2.72 -8.44
CA ALA A 462 -14.28 -3.66 -7.97
C ALA A 462 -13.18 -2.93 -7.17
N VAL A 463 -12.75 -3.53 -6.05
CA VAL A 463 -11.77 -2.92 -5.16
C VAL A 463 -10.46 -2.60 -5.90
N GLY A 464 -10.02 -1.35 -5.82
CA GLY A 464 -8.79 -0.89 -6.47
C GLY A 464 -8.90 -0.58 -7.96
N THR A 465 -10.11 -0.36 -8.50
CA THR A 465 -10.30 0.18 -9.87
C THR A 465 -10.45 1.70 -9.92
N ALA A 466 -10.76 2.36 -8.80
CA ALA A 466 -10.99 3.80 -8.72
C ALA A 466 -10.03 4.44 -7.70
N ALA A 467 -9.26 5.42 -8.16
CA ALA A 467 -8.35 6.27 -7.38
C ALA A 467 -8.04 7.54 -8.19
N CYS A 468 -7.86 8.67 -7.51
CA CYS A 468 -7.53 9.96 -8.12
C CYS A 468 -6.01 10.05 -8.30
N VAL A 469 -5.49 9.40 -9.35
CA VAL A 469 -4.03 9.28 -9.57
C VAL A 469 -3.40 10.66 -9.78
N CYS A 470 -2.37 10.97 -9.00
CA CYS A 470 -1.58 12.20 -9.05
C CYS A 470 -0.08 11.89 -9.05
N ALA A 471 0.77 12.93 -9.04
CA ALA A 471 2.23 12.77 -8.99
C ALA A 471 2.71 11.95 -7.78
N ASP A 472 2.04 12.08 -6.62
CA ASP A 472 2.42 11.42 -5.37
C ASP A 472 1.99 9.94 -5.29
N THR A 473 1.13 9.45 -6.18
CA THR A 473 0.66 8.06 -6.21
C THR A 473 1.82 7.05 -6.32
N VAL A 474 2.94 7.46 -6.93
CA VAL A 474 4.16 6.63 -7.07
C VAL A 474 4.76 6.23 -5.71
N TYR A 475 4.66 7.07 -4.68
CA TYR A 475 5.21 6.79 -3.35
C TYR A 475 4.47 5.63 -2.67
N TYR A 476 3.14 5.57 -2.82
CA TYR A 476 2.34 4.47 -2.32
C TYR A 476 2.61 3.17 -3.09
N HIS A 477 2.81 3.23 -4.41
CA HIS A 477 3.23 2.08 -5.20
C HIS A 477 4.57 1.48 -4.72
N GLN A 478 5.56 2.30 -4.39
CA GLN A 478 6.85 1.84 -3.86
C GLN A 478 6.72 1.23 -2.45
N MET A 479 5.93 1.86 -1.58
CA MET A 479 5.80 1.46 -0.18
C MET A 479 5.01 0.16 0.01
N VAL A 480 3.94 -0.06 -0.77
CA VAL A 480 2.99 -1.17 -0.58
C VAL A 480 3.63 -2.56 -0.47
N PRO A 481 4.62 -2.96 -1.30
CA PRO A 481 5.30 -4.24 -1.15
C PRO A 481 5.99 -4.44 0.20
N SER A 482 6.66 -3.41 0.74
CA SER A 482 7.35 -3.47 2.04
C SER A 482 6.35 -3.37 3.20
N LEU A 483 5.33 -2.53 3.07
CA LEU A 483 4.22 -2.47 4.03
C LEU A 483 3.48 -3.81 4.12
N THR A 484 3.28 -4.51 3.00
CA THR A 484 2.63 -5.82 2.94
C THR A 484 3.43 -6.88 3.71
N THR A 485 4.77 -6.88 3.63
CA THR A 485 5.59 -7.83 4.42
C THR A 485 5.64 -7.48 5.90
N ALA A 486 5.61 -6.19 6.26
CA ALA A 486 5.49 -5.75 7.65
C ALA A 486 4.12 -6.12 8.25
N LEU A 487 3.03 -5.87 7.51
CA LEU A 487 1.67 -6.29 7.86
C LEU A 487 1.58 -7.81 8.01
N GLN A 488 2.19 -8.59 7.11
CA GLN A 488 2.26 -10.04 7.22
C GLN A 488 2.86 -10.47 8.57
N ALA A 489 3.97 -9.87 8.99
CA ALA A 489 4.60 -10.17 10.28
C ALA A 489 3.73 -9.73 11.47
N ALA A 490 3.09 -8.57 11.39
CA ALA A 490 2.21 -8.02 12.42
C ALA A 490 0.93 -8.85 12.60
N MET A 491 0.30 -9.27 11.50
CA MET A 491 -0.84 -10.19 11.50
C MET A 491 -0.46 -11.58 12.03
N ALA A 492 0.69 -12.12 11.61
CA ALA A 492 1.16 -13.44 12.04
C ALA A 492 1.57 -13.51 13.52
N THR A 493 2.02 -12.40 14.11
CA THR A 493 2.25 -12.25 15.56
C THR A 493 0.98 -11.83 16.31
N GLY A 494 0.02 -11.26 15.58
CA GLY A 494 -1.27 -10.78 16.07
C GLY A 494 -1.19 -9.48 16.87
N SER A 495 -0.22 -8.61 16.57
CA SER A 495 -0.08 -7.26 17.16
C SER A 495 -1.18 -6.29 16.72
N LEU A 496 -1.81 -6.55 15.56
CA LEU A 496 -3.03 -5.86 15.10
C LEU A 496 -4.31 -6.33 15.83
N GLY A 497 -4.19 -7.18 16.86
CA GLY A 497 -5.31 -7.70 17.64
C GLY A 497 -6.05 -8.85 16.95
N LEU A 498 -7.39 -8.80 16.97
CA LEU A 498 -8.25 -9.74 16.25
C LEU A 498 -8.58 -9.19 14.85
N LEU A 499 -8.21 -9.95 13.83
CA LEU A 499 -8.52 -9.65 12.43
C LEU A 499 -9.98 -10.01 12.18
N LEU A 500 -10.81 -8.98 11.95
CA LEU A 500 -12.20 -9.12 11.56
C LEU A 500 -12.38 -8.45 10.18
N PRO A 501 -13.05 -9.10 9.21
CA PRO A 501 -13.45 -8.43 7.99
C PRO A 501 -14.28 -7.17 8.27
N GLY A 502 -14.13 -6.13 7.44
CA GLY A 502 -14.70 -4.81 7.70
C GLY A 502 -13.96 -3.98 8.76
N SER A 503 -12.86 -4.48 9.33
CA SER A 503 -11.98 -3.64 10.16
C SER A 503 -11.18 -2.66 9.30
N HIS A 504 -11.12 -1.42 9.75
CA HIS A 504 -10.30 -0.35 9.16
C HIS A 504 -9.13 0.00 10.10
N TYR A 505 -7.96 0.25 9.51
CA TYR A 505 -6.77 0.72 10.20
C TYR A 505 -6.22 1.94 9.47
N LEU A 506 -5.67 2.88 10.23
CA LEU A 506 -5.00 4.06 9.74
C LEU A 506 -3.51 3.99 10.11
N GLY A 507 -2.66 4.04 9.09
CA GLY A 507 -1.22 4.19 9.19
C GLY A 507 -0.81 5.65 8.96
N ARG A 508 0.15 6.13 9.76
CA ARG A 508 0.67 7.51 9.71
C ARG A 508 2.20 7.50 9.66
N PHE A 509 2.76 8.35 8.81
CA PHE A 509 4.21 8.61 8.72
C PHE A 509 4.48 9.94 8.01
N GLN A 510 5.26 10.86 8.61
CA GLN A 510 5.57 12.21 8.07
C GLN A 510 4.33 12.98 7.59
N ASP A 511 4.06 13.02 6.28
CA ASP A 511 2.89 13.69 5.66
C ASP A 511 1.96 12.67 4.97
N ARG A 512 2.22 11.37 5.17
CA ARG A 512 1.54 10.25 4.49
C ARG A 512 0.52 9.61 5.42
N LEU A 513 -0.65 9.34 4.86
CA LEU A 513 -1.75 8.64 5.50
C LEU A 513 -2.15 7.43 4.68
N ILE A 514 -2.27 6.30 5.36
CA ILE A 514 -2.40 4.98 4.75
C ILE A 514 -3.66 4.32 5.32
N TRP A 515 -4.67 4.15 4.49
CA TRP A 515 -5.90 3.48 4.89
C TRP A 515 -5.81 1.98 4.58
N ILE A 516 -6.08 1.12 5.54
CA ILE A 516 -5.99 -0.34 5.37
C ILE A 516 -7.33 -0.96 5.76
N MET A 517 -7.99 -1.63 4.81
CA MET A 517 -9.25 -2.32 5.02
C MET A 517 -9.07 -3.83 4.92
N ILE A 518 -9.58 -4.59 5.90
CA ILE A 518 -9.69 -6.05 5.80
C ILE A 518 -10.95 -6.41 5.02
N LEU A 519 -10.80 -7.10 3.90
CA LEU A 519 -11.90 -7.50 3.00
C LEU A 519 -12.42 -8.91 3.31
N GLU A 520 -11.51 -9.83 3.60
CA GLU A 520 -11.79 -11.25 3.76
C GLU A 520 -10.71 -11.90 4.64
N CYS A 521 -11.10 -12.83 5.51
CA CYS A 521 -10.17 -13.64 6.29
C CYS A 521 -10.51 -15.13 6.16
N GLY A 522 -9.48 -15.96 5.95
CA GLY A 522 -9.56 -17.42 6.04
C GLY A 522 -8.43 -18.00 6.88
N TYR A 523 -8.31 -19.32 6.92
CA TYR A 523 -7.43 -20.02 7.86
C TYR A 523 -5.96 -19.54 7.77
N THR A 524 -5.43 -19.43 6.55
CA THR A 524 -4.01 -19.12 6.28
C THR A 524 -3.79 -17.83 5.50
N TYR A 525 -4.84 -17.05 5.23
CA TYR A 525 -4.75 -15.84 4.43
C TYR A 525 -5.68 -14.73 4.93
N CYS A 526 -5.27 -13.50 4.69
CA CYS A 526 -6.07 -12.29 4.87
C CYS A 526 -6.03 -11.50 3.56
N CYS A 527 -7.18 -11.13 3.02
CA CYS A 527 -7.27 -10.23 1.87
C CYS A 527 -7.47 -8.80 2.37
N ILE A 528 -6.61 -7.87 1.93
CA ILE A 528 -6.70 -6.45 2.29
C ILE A 528 -6.74 -5.54 1.06
N ASN A 529 -7.26 -4.33 1.27
CA ASN A 529 -7.04 -3.19 0.39
C ASN A 529 -6.23 -2.14 1.15
N ILE A 530 -5.26 -1.54 0.47
CA ILE A 530 -4.47 -0.42 0.97
C ILE A 530 -4.76 0.79 0.09
N LYS A 531 -5.17 1.91 0.69
CA LYS A 531 -5.30 3.20 0.00
C LYS A 531 -4.28 4.20 0.53
N GLY A 532 -3.84 5.09 -0.34
CA GLY A 532 -3.08 6.29 0.03
C GLY A 532 -4.00 7.49 -0.01
N LEU A 533 -3.94 8.33 1.02
CA LEU A 533 -4.58 9.63 1.02
C LEU A 533 -3.59 10.68 0.49
N GLU A 534 -4.11 11.83 0.06
CA GLU A 534 -3.34 12.95 -0.47
C GLU A 534 -2.34 13.48 0.57
N LEU A 535 -1.16 13.95 0.12
CA LEU A 535 -0.17 14.54 1.02
C LEU A 535 -0.37 16.05 1.20
N GLN A 536 -0.91 16.74 0.20
CA GLN A 536 -1.16 18.18 0.25
C GLN A 536 -2.57 18.45 0.76
N GLU A 537 -2.69 18.40 2.08
CA GLU A 537 -3.97 18.51 2.79
C GLU A 537 -4.50 19.94 2.88
N THR A 538 -5.82 20.13 2.73
CA THR A 538 -6.45 21.40 3.13
C THR A 538 -6.34 21.59 4.64
N SER A 539 -6.41 22.83 5.14
CA SER A 539 -6.29 23.16 6.57
C SER A 539 -7.21 22.34 7.49
N CYS A 540 -8.34 21.85 6.97
CA CYS A 540 -9.28 20.99 7.68
C CYS A 540 -8.79 19.53 7.80
N HIS A 541 -8.13 19.00 6.77
CA HIS A 541 -7.46 17.70 6.82
C HIS A 541 -6.25 17.76 7.76
N THR A 542 -5.43 18.82 7.67
CA THR A 542 -4.24 19.01 8.54
C THR A 542 -4.62 18.99 10.02
N ALA A 543 -5.78 19.56 10.39
CA ALA A 543 -6.29 19.53 11.76
C ALA A 543 -6.72 18.12 12.22
N GLU A 544 -7.19 17.26 11.31
CA GLU A 544 -7.49 15.86 11.61
C GLU A 544 -6.20 15.01 11.66
N ALA A 545 -5.24 15.24 10.76
CA ALA A 545 -3.93 14.61 10.76
C ALA A 545 -3.12 14.95 12.03
N GLN A 546 -3.09 16.21 12.45
CA GLN A 546 -2.51 16.63 13.73
C GLN A 546 -3.16 15.90 14.91
N ARG A 547 -4.48 15.66 14.87
CA ARG A 547 -5.17 14.90 15.92
C ARG A 547 -4.84 13.41 15.92
N VAL A 548 -4.50 12.83 14.75
CA VAL A 548 -3.90 11.49 14.67
C VAL A 548 -2.51 11.47 15.29
N ASP A 549 -1.69 12.49 15.02
CA ASP A 549 -0.34 12.63 15.56
C ASP A 549 -0.34 12.79 17.08
N GLU A 550 -1.22 13.62 17.65
CA GLU A 550 -1.44 13.69 19.11
C GLU A 550 -1.77 12.31 19.71
N VAL A 551 -2.67 11.56 19.05
CA VAL A 551 -3.09 10.24 19.52
C VAL A 551 -1.95 9.23 19.49
N PHE A 552 -1.13 9.24 18.44
CA PHE A 552 0.00 8.33 18.32
C PHE A 552 1.21 8.76 19.16
N GLN A 553 1.56 10.04 19.21
CA GLN A 553 2.57 10.57 20.12
C GLN A 553 2.25 10.19 21.56
N SER A 554 1.01 10.41 22.00
CA SER A 554 0.58 10.03 23.36
C SER A 554 0.81 8.54 23.65
N ALA A 555 0.72 7.65 22.65
CA ALA A 555 0.76 6.21 22.82
C ALA A 555 2.15 5.58 22.61
N PHE A 556 2.99 6.18 21.74
CA PHE A 556 4.25 5.60 21.27
C PHE A 556 5.50 6.38 21.72
N GLU A 557 5.37 7.65 22.09
CA GLU A 557 6.48 8.46 22.62
C GLU A 557 6.28 8.67 24.12
N GLN A 558 7.27 8.30 24.94
CA GLN A 558 7.11 8.34 26.39
C GLN A 558 8.26 9.04 27.11
N GLU A 559 7.96 10.19 27.75
CA GLU A 559 8.81 10.71 28.82
C GLU A 559 8.69 9.85 30.09
N TYR A 560 9.80 9.70 30.82
CA TYR A 560 9.96 8.73 31.91
C TYR A 560 9.11 9.05 33.17
N SER A 561 7.80 8.80 33.17
CA SER A 561 7.06 8.60 34.43
C SER A 561 5.81 7.71 34.32
N ARG A 562 5.56 6.98 35.41
CA ARG A 562 4.37 6.15 35.73
C ARG A 562 4.22 4.82 34.98
N ILE A 563 3.93 3.77 35.76
CA ILE A 563 3.59 2.40 35.31
C ILE A 563 2.06 2.33 35.19
N CYS A 564 1.54 1.74 34.10
CA CYS A 564 0.10 1.59 33.83
C CYS A 564 -0.71 2.90 33.92
N SER A 565 -0.31 3.94 33.20
CA SER A 565 -1.18 5.11 33.00
C SER A 565 -2.43 4.74 32.19
N ILE A 566 -3.51 5.50 32.41
CA ILE A 566 -4.76 5.40 31.67
C ILE A 566 -4.56 5.99 30.26
N ASN A 567 -5.21 5.39 29.27
CA ASN A 567 -5.30 5.92 27.92
C ASN A 567 -6.26 7.13 27.88
N GLU A 568 -5.69 8.34 27.76
CA GLU A 568 -6.43 9.61 27.65
C GLU A 568 -7.34 9.70 26.41
N HIS A 569 -7.18 8.78 25.46
CA HIS A 569 -7.88 8.77 24.17
C HIS A 569 -8.75 7.52 23.97
N PHE A 570 -9.09 6.81 25.06
CA PHE A 570 -9.96 5.62 25.03
C PHE A 570 -11.33 5.84 24.35
N GLY A 571 -11.86 7.07 24.36
CA GLY A 571 -13.14 7.43 23.72
C GLY A 571 -13.06 7.88 22.26
N ASN A 572 -11.86 7.96 21.67
CA ASN A 572 -11.68 8.40 20.28
C ASN A 572 -12.08 7.30 19.28
N VAL A 573 -12.33 7.69 18.02
CA VAL A 573 -12.54 6.72 16.92
C VAL A 573 -11.27 5.91 16.61
N LEU A 574 -10.09 6.49 16.80
CA LEU A 574 -8.79 5.86 16.56
C LEU A 574 -8.20 5.26 17.85
N THR A 575 -7.92 3.95 17.83
CA THR A 575 -7.22 3.23 18.90
C THR A 575 -5.83 2.79 18.42
N PRO A 576 -4.72 3.25 19.03
CA PRO A 576 -3.36 2.82 18.69
C PRO A 576 -3.16 1.30 18.82
N CYS A 577 -2.54 0.67 17.82
CA CYS A 577 -2.38 -0.80 17.77
C CYS A 577 -0.92 -1.25 17.79
N THR A 578 -0.10 -0.79 16.83
CA THR A 578 1.30 -1.21 16.71
C THR A 578 2.09 -0.26 15.80
N VAL A 579 3.41 -0.35 15.85
CA VAL A 579 4.32 0.26 14.87
C VAL A 579 4.83 -0.81 13.89
N LEU A 580 5.03 -0.44 12.63
CA LEU A 580 5.52 -1.30 11.55
C LEU A 580 6.83 -0.74 10.94
N PRO A 581 7.94 -1.50 10.93
CA PRO A 581 9.13 -1.12 10.17
C PRO A 581 8.91 -1.38 8.67
N VAL A 582 9.05 -0.35 7.84
CA VAL A 582 8.79 -0.38 6.40
C VAL A 582 9.88 0.41 5.67
N LYS A 583 10.37 -0.12 4.54
CA LYS A 583 11.38 0.54 3.70
C LYS A 583 10.70 1.55 2.77
N LEU A 584 10.92 2.84 3.01
CA LEU A 584 10.25 3.95 2.32
C LEU A 584 11.15 5.20 2.29
N TYR A 585 10.80 6.15 1.42
CA TYR A 585 11.48 7.44 1.34
C TYR A 585 11.01 8.40 2.43
N SER A 586 11.94 8.90 3.26
CA SER A 586 11.72 10.13 4.02
C SER A 586 11.87 11.33 3.10
N ASP A 587 10.96 12.29 3.23
CA ASP A 587 11.00 13.58 2.52
C ASP A 587 11.66 14.65 3.43
N ALA A 588 12.60 15.41 2.88
CA ALA A 588 13.27 16.51 3.55
C ALA A 588 13.33 17.72 2.61
N ARG A 589 12.86 18.88 3.08
CA ARG A 589 12.88 20.15 2.33
C ARG A 589 13.82 21.13 3.01
N ASN A 590 14.89 21.50 2.32
CA ASN A 590 15.89 22.44 2.80
C ASN A 590 15.70 23.79 2.08
N VAL A 591 15.71 24.90 2.82
CA VAL A 591 15.78 26.24 2.22
C VAL A 591 17.21 26.49 1.76
N LEU A 592 17.38 26.88 0.50
CA LEU A 592 18.69 27.08 -0.15
C LEU A 592 19.08 28.56 -0.29
N SER A 593 18.29 29.47 0.29
CA SER A 593 18.62 30.88 0.43
C SER A 593 19.97 31.07 1.14
N GLY A 594 20.83 31.91 0.59
CA GLY A 594 22.21 32.08 1.05
C GLY A 594 23.19 30.97 0.62
N ILE A 595 22.72 29.84 0.07
CA ILE A 595 23.58 28.85 -0.60
C ILE A 595 23.65 29.16 -2.10
N ILE A 596 22.49 29.24 -2.77
CA ILE A 596 22.41 29.55 -4.21
C ILE A 596 22.69 31.05 -4.46
N ASP A 597 22.38 31.91 -3.51
CA ASP A 597 22.56 33.37 -3.66
C ASP A 597 23.98 33.84 -3.33
N SER A 598 24.82 32.98 -2.74
CA SER A 598 26.17 33.34 -2.28
C SER A 598 27.14 33.56 -3.44
N HIS A 599 27.70 34.77 -3.54
CA HIS A 599 28.67 35.10 -4.59
C HIS A 599 29.92 34.23 -4.60
N ASP A 600 30.33 33.64 -3.48
CA ASP A 600 31.53 32.80 -3.44
C ASP A 600 31.22 31.38 -3.93
N ASN A 601 30.09 30.80 -3.51
CA ASN A 601 29.58 29.54 -4.03
C ASN A 601 29.37 29.62 -5.56
N LEU A 602 28.82 30.73 -6.06
CA LEU A 602 28.56 30.95 -7.48
C LEU A 602 29.84 31.16 -8.33
N LYS A 603 30.96 31.59 -7.72
CA LYS A 603 32.27 31.60 -8.39
C LYS A 603 32.82 30.18 -8.51
N GLU A 604 32.75 29.41 -7.42
CA GLU A 604 33.24 28.04 -7.38
C GLU A 604 32.45 27.12 -8.33
N PHE A 605 31.11 27.26 -8.34
CA PHE A 605 30.19 26.56 -9.23
C PHE A 605 30.60 26.61 -10.71
N LYS A 606 31.12 27.75 -11.19
CA LYS A 606 31.61 27.88 -12.58
C LYS A 606 32.82 27.00 -12.86
N GLY A 607 33.79 26.98 -11.94
CA GLY A 607 34.99 26.15 -12.06
C GLY A 607 34.68 24.67 -11.93
N ASP A 608 33.76 24.30 -11.04
CA ASP A 608 33.33 22.92 -10.87
C ASP A 608 32.51 22.42 -12.07
N LEU A 609 31.66 23.25 -12.69
CA LEU A 609 30.88 22.83 -13.86
C LEU A 609 31.78 22.29 -14.98
N ILE A 610 32.93 22.95 -15.21
CA ILE A 610 33.90 22.52 -16.23
C ILE A 610 34.50 21.16 -15.84
N LYS A 611 34.86 20.95 -14.56
CA LYS A 611 35.36 19.66 -14.06
C LYS A 611 34.31 18.54 -14.21
N VAL A 612 33.06 18.81 -13.87
CA VAL A 612 31.96 17.83 -13.95
C VAL A 612 31.62 17.50 -15.40
N LEU A 613 31.59 18.50 -16.30
CA LEU A 613 31.44 18.28 -17.75
C LEU A 613 32.54 17.38 -18.31
N VAL A 614 33.80 17.63 -17.96
CA VAL A 614 34.94 16.76 -18.34
C VAL A 614 34.71 15.32 -17.86
N TRP A 615 34.36 15.14 -16.58
CA TRP A 615 34.17 13.80 -16.01
C TRP A 615 33.01 13.03 -16.68
N ILE A 616 31.86 13.69 -16.88
CA ILE A 616 30.69 13.06 -17.54
C ILE A 616 30.98 12.68 -18.99
N LEU A 617 31.64 13.55 -19.78
CA LEU A 617 31.93 13.25 -21.18
C LEU A 617 32.97 12.12 -21.32
N VAL A 618 34.01 12.12 -20.48
CA VAL A 618 35.02 11.05 -20.48
C VAL A 618 34.41 9.70 -20.08
N GLN A 619 33.55 9.68 -19.05
CA GLN A 619 32.79 8.47 -18.64
C GLN A 619 31.79 8.02 -19.70
N TYR A 620 31.15 8.94 -20.43
CA TYR A 620 30.26 8.61 -21.54
C TYR A 620 31.02 7.89 -22.66
N CYS A 621 32.14 8.47 -23.11
CA CYS A 621 32.97 7.87 -24.15
C CYS A 621 33.52 6.50 -23.72
N SER A 622 33.98 6.33 -22.47
CA SER A 622 34.51 5.04 -21.99
C SER A 622 33.46 3.92 -21.89
N ARG A 623 32.18 4.26 -21.76
CA ARG A 623 31.06 3.30 -21.64
C ARG A 623 30.31 3.09 -22.96
N ARG A 624 30.68 3.80 -24.03
CA ARG A 624 30.01 3.76 -25.33
C ARG A 624 30.33 2.44 -26.07
N PRO A 625 29.34 1.61 -26.44
CA PRO A 625 29.60 0.41 -27.24
C PRO A 625 30.11 0.79 -28.63
N ASN A 626 31.15 0.09 -29.10
CA ASN A 626 31.86 0.46 -30.32
C ASN A 626 31.01 0.21 -31.58
N VAL A 627 30.62 1.28 -32.27
CA VAL A 627 29.82 1.22 -33.52
C VAL A 627 30.64 0.66 -34.68
N GLN A 628 31.97 0.70 -34.61
CA GLN A 628 32.85 0.34 -35.74
C GLN A 628 33.03 -1.17 -35.96
N ASP A 629 32.73 -2.03 -34.98
CA ASP A 629 32.85 -3.49 -35.14
C ASP A 629 31.73 -4.10 -36.01
N VAL A 630 30.63 -3.37 -36.26
CA VAL A 630 29.59 -3.80 -37.21
C VAL A 630 30.07 -3.71 -38.66
N HIS A 631 30.99 -2.79 -38.98
CA HIS A 631 31.44 -2.56 -40.36
C HIS A 631 32.68 -3.34 -40.79
N ARG A 632 33.29 -4.16 -39.91
CA ARG A 632 34.47 -4.99 -40.25
C ARG A 632 34.16 -6.43 -40.64
N THR A 633 32.93 -6.92 -40.45
CA THR A 633 32.58 -8.34 -40.72
C THR A 633 31.66 -8.57 -41.93
N GLU A 634 31.40 -7.56 -42.76
CA GLU A 634 30.59 -7.73 -43.98
C GLU A 634 31.23 -7.10 -45.22
N ASN A 635 32.27 -7.77 -45.74
CA ASN A 635 32.74 -7.52 -47.10
C ASN A 635 33.14 -8.82 -47.82
N LYS A 636 32.18 -9.74 -47.95
CA LYS A 636 32.24 -10.87 -48.89
C LYS A 636 30.85 -11.46 -49.24
N GLY A 637 30.12 -10.74 -50.09
CA GLY A 637 29.23 -11.37 -51.07
C GLY A 637 27.72 -11.34 -50.80
N LYS A 638 27.00 -10.79 -51.79
CA LYS A 638 25.55 -10.83 -52.06
C LYS A 638 24.64 -10.03 -51.12
N ALA A 639 23.94 -9.08 -51.75
CA ALA A 639 22.86 -8.31 -51.14
C ALA A 639 21.70 -9.19 -50.65
N SER A 640 21.14 -8.79 -49.51
CA SER A 640 19.77 -9.12 -49.13
C SER A 640 19.08 -7.86 -48.60
N LEU A 641 17.83 -7.65 -48.98
CA LEU A 641 17.04 -6.50 -48.52
C LEU A 641 16.64 -6.69 -47.06
N ILE A 642 16.98 -5.71 -46.21
CA ILE A 642 16.36 -5.55 -44.89
C ILE A 642 15.55 -4.26 -44.90
N ILE A 643 14.23 -4.42 -44.84
CA ILE A 643 13.28 -3.32 -44.65
C ILE A 643 13.18 -3.07 -43.14
N LEU A 644 13.51 -1.85 -42.70
CA LEU A 644 13.23 -1.41 -41.33
C LEU A 644 11.76 -0.94 -41.22
N PRO A 645 11.06 -1.21 -40.10
CA PRO A 645 9.65 -0.85 -39.96
C PRO A 645 9.46 0.67 -39.85
N ALA A 646 8.39 1.19 -40.44
CA ALA A 646 7.99 2.58 -40.26
C ALA A 646 7.61 2.86 -38.80
N LEU A 647 8.16 3.95 -38.24
CA LEU A 647 7.60 4.61 -37.08
C LEU A 647 6.26 5.23 -37.49
N ASN A 648 5.17 4.54 -37.17
CA ASN A 648 3.83 5.02 -37.49
C ASN A 648 3.50 6.29 -36.70
N ALA A 649 2.99 7.29 -37.42
CA ALA A 649 2.26 8.40 -36.81
C ALA A 649 1.07 7.90 -35.98
N SER A 650 0.67 8.69 -34.98
CA SER A 650 -0.52 8.47 -34.17
C SER A 650 -1.78 8.31 -35.03
N PRO A 651 -2.62 7.28 -34.81
CA PRO A 651 -3.93 7.22 -35.45
C PRO A 651 -4.85 8.29 -34.85
N GLN A 652 -5.41 9.15 -35.70
CA GLN A 652 -6.65 9.85 -35.37
C GLN A 652 -7.75 8.81 -35.17
N SER A 653 -8.56 8.94 -34.12
CA SER A 653 -9.84 8.25 -34.00
C SER A 653 -10.96 9.29 -34.00
N GLN A 654 -11.97 9.05 -34.83
CA GLN A 654 -13.08 9.98 -35.06
C GLN A 654 -14.00 10.01 -33.83
N SER A 655 -14.37 11.22 -33.41
CA SER A 655 -15.48 11.47 -32.49
C SER A 655 -16.82 11.39 -33.22
N PRO A 656 -17.90 10.96 -32.53
CA PRO A 656 -19.25 11.47 -32.76
C PRO A 656 -19.56 12.63 -31.80
N GLU A 657 -20.11 13.71 -32.35
CA GLU A 657 -20.92 14.75 -31.69
C GLU A 657 -22.12 14.07 -30.97
N ASP A 658 -22.73 14.51 -29.86
CA ASP A 658 -22.65 15.71 -28.98
C ASP A 658 -22.87 15.22 -27.50
N THR A 659 -22.96 15.99 -26.40
CA THR A 659 -23.32 17.41 -26.14
C THR A 659 -22.73 17.85 -24.77
N ASP A 660 -22.88 19.13 -24.41
CA ASP A 660 -22.88 19.72 -23.06
C ASP A 660 -21.77 19.32 -22.05
N SER A 661 -20.70 20.14 -22.03
CA SER A 661 -19.84 20.31 -20.85
C SER A 661 -19.92 21.76 -20.36
N LEU A 662 -20.17 21.92 -19.05
CA LEU A 662 -20.09 23.19 -18.33
C LEU A 662 -19.16 23.02 -17.13
N ASN A 663 -18.15 23.88 -17.08
CA ASN A 663 -17.38 24.32 -15.90
C ASN A 663 -16.76 23.26 -14.96
N SER A 664 -15.43 23.29 -14.85
CA SER A 664 -14.76 23.44 -13.54
C SER A 664 -13.32 23.95 -13.72
N GLU A 665 -13.08 25.17 -13.25
CA GLU A 665 -11.73 25.72 -13.08
C GLU A 665 -11.18 25.24 -11.73
N ILE A 666 -10.19 24.34 -11.73
CA ILE A 666 -9.21 24.24 -10.63
C ILE A 666 -7.84 24.02 -11.31
N LEU A 667 -7.02 25.07 -11.32
CA LEU A 667 -5.73 25.11 -12.01
C LEU A 667 -4.60 24.70 -11.06
N ASP A 668 -3.73 23.80 -11.50
CA ASP A 668 -2.53 23.37 -10.75
C ASP A 668 -1.47 24.48 -10.70
N ASP A 669 -1.23 25.04 -9.50
CA ASP A 669 -0.21 26.08 -9.26
C ASP A 669 1.21 25.49 -9.11
N TRP A 670 1.67 24.70 -10.09
CA TRP A 670 3.06 24.21 -10.18
C TRP A 670 3.63 24.08 -11.62
N SER A 671 3.09 24.81 -12.59
CA SER A 671 3.85 25.27 -13.77
C SER A 671 3.09 26.33 -14.58
N ASP A 672 3.76 27.45 -14.83
CA ASP A 672 3.42 28.56 -15.74
C ASP A 672 2.20 29.44 -15.36
N ASP A 673 2.48 30.70 -14.98
CA ASP A 673 2.15 31.81 -15.89
C ASP A 673 2.92 33.13 -15.63
N ASN A 674 3.07 33.93 -16.70
CA ASN A 674 3.43 35.36 -16.73
C ASN A 674 4.75 35.87 -16.10
N VAL A 675 5.86 35.70 -16.83
CA VAL A 675 7.09 36.50 -16.65
C VAL A 675 6.96 37.87 -17.31
N PHE A 676 6.30 38.82 -16.62
CA PHE A 676 6.47 40.26 -16.85
C PHE A 676 6.52 40.99 -15.51
N GLY A 677 7.69 41.52 -15.17
CA GLY A 677 7.89 42.32 -13.96
C GLY A 677 8.21 43.77 -14.31
N ASP A 678 7.26 44.67 -14.12
CA ASP A 678 7.48 46.12 -13.99
C ASP A 678 7.51 46.52 -12.50
N GLU A 679 8.14 47.66 -12.20
CA GLU A 679 8.54 48.09 -10.85
C GLU A 679 7.39 48.34 -9.83
N PRO A 680 7.64 48.17 -8.52
CA PRO A 680 6.63 48.37 -7.49
C PRO A 680 6.35 49.85 -7.23
N THR A 681 5.11 50.30 -7.52
CA THR A 681 4.66 51.64 -7.14
C THR A 681 3.82 51.62 -5.86
N ILE A 682 4.25 52.37 -4.84
CA ILE A 682 3.56 52.51 -3.55
C ILE A 682 2.27 53.32 -3.71
N GLN A 683 1.13 52.82 -3.21
CA GLN A 683 0.07 53.71 -2.70
C GLN A 683 -0.88 53.07 -1.67
N LYS A 684 -1.59 53.95 -0.93
CA LYS A 684 -2.28 53.66 0.34
C LYS A 684 -3.77 53.35 0.13
N GLY A 685 -4.30 52.41 0.91
CA GLY A 685 -5.68 51.93 0.81
C GLY A 685 -6.79 52.85 1.34
N LYS A 686 -8.02 52.30 1.32
CA LYS A 686 -9.13 52.63 2.24
C LYS A 686 -10.26 51.59 2.15
N GLU A 687 -11.10 51.58 3.19
CA GLU A 687 -12.25 50.68 3.38
C GLU A 687 -13.54 51.22 2.72
N GLU A 688 -14.43 50.35 2.23
CA GLU A 688 -15.78 50.05 2.78
C GLU A 688 -16.78 49.45 1.75
N LYS A 689 -17.59 48.48 2.21
CA LYS A 689 -19.03 48.16 1.97
C LYS A 689 -19.69 48.64 0.64
N ASP A 690 -20.57 47.91 -0.07
CA ASP A 690 -21.71 47.11 0.42
C ASP A 690 -22.51 46.41 -0.73
N GLN A 691 -23.28 45.36 -0.38
CA GLN A 691 -24.58 44.91 -0.95
C GLN A 691 -24.81 44.47 -2.44
N LEU A 692 -24.98 43.15 -2.60
CA LEU A 692 -26.19 42.40 -3.06
C LEU A 692 -26.78 42.44 -4.52
N LYS A 693 -27.09 41.22 -5.01
CA LYS A 693 -28.19 40.77 -5.93
C LYS A 693 -28.12 40.91 -7.47
N VAL A 694 -27.71 39.80 -8.11
CA VAL A 694 -28.56 38.79 -8.81
C VAL A 694 -29.52 39.22 -9.96
N VAL A 695 -29.34 38.51 -11.09
CA VAL A 695 -30.24 38.23 -12.26
C VAL A 695 -30.17 39.13 -13.51
N SER A 696 -30.32 38.45 -14.65
CA SER A 696 -29.94 38.76 -16.03
C SER A 696 -31.07 39.29 -16.92
N GLY A 697 -30.73 39.93 -18.06
CA GLY A 697 -31.73 40.34 -19.07
C GLY A 697 -31.24 41.18 -20.28
N ILE A 698 -30.76 40.51 -21.33
CA ILE A 698 -31.08 40.73 -22.77
C ILE A 698 -30.88 42.14 -23.43
N ASN A 699 -29.84 42.22 -24.26
CA ASN A 699 -29.70 42.81 -25.63
C ASN A 699 -29.84 44.32 -26.01
N LEU A 700 -28.76 44.82 -26.66
CA LEU A 700 -28.68 45.71 -27.86
C LEU A 700 -29.02 47.22 -27.68
N PRO A 701 -28.62 48.17 -28.60
CA PRO A 701 -28.22 47.99 -30.03
C PRO A 701 -27.15 48.92 -30.71
N ILE A 702 -26.60 48.48 -31.87
CA ILE A 702 -26.34 49.25 -33.16
C ILE A 702 -25.23 50.36 -33.19
N PRO A 703 -24.62 50.78 -34.35
CA PRO A 703 -24.80 50.40 -35.79
C PRO A 703 -23.54 49.91 -36.56
N GLY A 704 -23.73 49.32 -37.75
CA GLY A 704 -22.66 49.20 -38.77
C GLY A 704 -22.76 48.08 -39.83
N SER A 705 -23.89 47.91 -40.52
CA SER A 705 -24.14 46.82 -41.48
C SER A 705 -23.72 47.10 -42.93
N VAL A 706 -23.40 46.04 -43.71
CA VAL A 706 -24.07 45.64 -44.98
C VAL A 706 -23.59 44.24 -45.42
N GLU A 707 -24.48 43.47 -46.05
CA GLU A 707 -24.38 42.04 -46.45
C GLU A 707 -23.68 41.88 -47.84
N SER A 708 -23.56 40.75 -48.56
CA SER A 708 -24.34 39.48 -48.64
C SER A 708 -23.65 38.39 -49.51
N GLN A 709 -23.99 37.10 -49.29
CA GLN A 709 -24.20 35.95 -50.24
C GLN A 709 -23.26 35.77 -51.48
N GLY A 710 -22.72 34.61 -51.87
CA GLY A 710 -23.24 33.24 -51.90
C GLY A 710 -23.37 32.70 -53.35
N LEU A 711 -22.78 31.52 -53.64
CA LEU A 711 -23.02 30.59 -54.79
C LEU A 711 -22.35 30.85 -56.18
N GLY A 712 -21.77 29.81 -56.80
CA GLY A 712 -21.71 29.66 -58.28
C GLY A 712 -20.35 29.34 -58.97
N ASP A 713 -20.17 28.07 -59.35
CA ASP A 713 -19.46 27.45 -60.51
C ASP A 713 -18.27 28.08 -61.29
N HIS A 714 -17.31 27.18 -61.59
CA HIS A 714 -16.43 27.08 -62.78
C HIS A 714 -15.80 28.33 -63.44
N SER A 715 -14.46 28.40 -63.45
CA SER A 715 -13.63 28.25 -64.67
C SER A 715 -12.13 28.50 -64.43
N ILE A 716 -11.30 28.17 -65.43
CA ILE A 716 -9.83 28.27 -65.43
C ILE A 716 -9.39 29.65 -65.96
N GLY A 717 -8.49 30.35 -65.26
CA GLY A 717 -7.66 31.40 -65.87
C GLY A 717 -7.26 32.59 -64.97
N THR A 718 -5.96 32.64 -64.60
CA THR A 718 -5.11 33.85 -64.41
C THR A 718 -5.71 35.17 -63.86
N VAL A 719 -5.24 35.60 -62.68
CA VAL A 719 -5.32 36.98 -62.15
C VAL A 719 -3.95 37.35 -61.51
N PRO A 720 -3.46 38.62 -61.64
CA PRO A 720 -2.10 39.04 -61.22
C PRO A 720 -1.98 39.64 -59.79
N ASP A 721 -0.77 40.15 -59.48
CA ASP A 721 -0.28 40.64 -58.18
C ASP A 721 -1.05 41.80 -57.48
N ASN A 722 -1.11 41.73 -56.15
CA ASN A 722 -0.66 42.74 -55.18
C ASN A 722 -0.90 42.20 -53.75
N SER A 723 0.04 42.08 -52.80
CA SER A 723 1.09 42.98 -52.26
C SER A 723 0.60 43.91 -51.13
N LEU A 724 1.47 44.17 -50.13
CA LEU A 724 1.23 44.68 -48.76
C LEU A 724 0.77 43.58 -47.76
N TYR A 725 1.46 43.25 -46.67
CA TYR A 725 2.64 43.86 -46.01
C TYR A 725 3.86 42.93 -46.03
N LYS A 726 5.08 43.49 -46.22
CA LYS A 726 6.34 42.77 -45.95
C LYS A 726 7.34 43.68 -45.25
N SER A 727 8.03 43.12 -44.27
CA SER A 727 8.98 43.78 -43.36
C SER A 727 10.17 44.42 -44.06
N VAL A 728 10.58 45.59 -43.57
CA VAL A 728 11.83 46.27 -43.94
C VAL A 728 13.03 45.46 -43.42
N ILE A 729 13.95 45.10 -44.31
CA ILE A 729 15.28 44.57 -43.97
C ILE A 729 16.30 45.55 -44.54
N LEU A 730 17.17 46.11 -43.68
CA LEU A 730 18.35 46.86 -44.10
C LEU A 730 19.45 45.85 -44.48
N GLY A 731 20.02 45.96 -45.67
CA GLY A 731 20.89 44.93 -46.25
C GLY A 731 22.39 45.17 -46.12
N TYR A 732 23.15 44.08 -46.23
CA TYR A 732 24.55 44.01 -46.69
C TYR A 732 24.72 42.72 -47.54
N PRO A 733 25.77 42.58 -48.37
CA PRO A 733 25.62 41.97 -49.70
C PRO A 733 25.59 40.43 -49.74
N VAL A 734 24.87 39.93 -50.73
CA VAL A 734 24.85 38.53 -51.13
C VAL A 734 26.21 38.11 -51.69
N VAL A 735 26.81 37.07 -51.09
CA VAL A 735 27.74 36.18 -51.81
C VAL A 735 26.94 34.98 -52.27
N ASP A 736 26.90 34.77 -53.58
CA ASP A 736 26.16 33.68 -54.21
C ASP A 736 26.79 32.32 -53.87
N LYS A 737 26.03 31.45 -53.18
CA LYS A 737 26.36 30.02 -53.06
C LYS A 737 25.51 29.22 -54.05
N GLY A 738 25.99 29.20 -55.29
CA GLY A 738 25.56 28.22 -56.28
C GLY A 738 25.70 26.79 -55.76
N LYS A 739 24.86 25.88 -56.28
CA LYS A 739 24.79 24.47 -55.86
C LYS A 739 26.09 23.72 -56.19
N GLN A 740 27.00 23.63 -55.22
CA GLN A 740 28.05 22.62 -55.21
C GLN A 740 27.63 21.45 -54.32
N LYS A 741 27.72 20.23 -54.86
CA LYS A 741 27.74 19.02 -54.05
C LYS A 741 29.14 18.92 -53.42
N ASP A 742 29.31 19.58 -52.29
CA ASP A 742 30.49 19.34 -51.45
C ASP A 742 30.36 17.94 -50.87
N VAL A 743 31.02 16.98 -51.54
CA VAL A 743 31.49 15.76 -50.88
C VAL A 743 32.51 16.24 -49.85
N THR A 744 32.05 16.40 -48.62
CA THR A 744 32.92 16.77 -47.49
C THR A 744 33.95 15.66 -47.32
N TYR A 745 35.16 15.91 -47.83
CA TYR A 745 36.32 15.09 -47.51
C TYR A 745 36.54 15.20 -46.00
N ILE A 746 36.19 14.13 -45.29
CA ILE A 746 36.51 13.98 -43.87
C ILE A 746 38.04 14.01 -43.77
N PRO A 747 38.65 14.97 -43.06
CA PRO A 747 40.07 14.89 -42.75
C PRO A 747 40.24 13.69 -41.83
N LEU A 748 41.08 12.72 -42.22
CA LEU A 748 41.47 11.66 -41.30
C LEU A 748 42.20 12.31 -40.12
N VAL A 749 41.54 12.34 -38.96
CA VAL A 749 42.13 12.87 -37.74
C VAL A 749 43.15 11.85 -37.24
N GLU A 750 44.42 12.07 -37.55
CA GLU A 750 45.51 11.28 -36.99
C GLU A 750 45.74 11.67 -35.52
N PHE A 751 45.22 10.84 -34.62
CA PHE A 751 45.51 10.90 -33.19
C PHE A 751 46.97 10.57 -32.91
N SER A 752 47.52 11.15 -31.83
CA SER A 752 48.90 10.88 -31.40
C SER A 752 49.05 9.45 -30.86
N CYS A 753 47.97 8.86 -30.35
CA CYS A 753 47.91 7.47 -29.89
C CYS A 753 46.77 6.70 -30.59
N SER A 754 47.03 5.45 -31.01
CA SER A 754 46.05 4.58 -31.69
C SER A 754 44.81 4.25 -30.83
N HIS A 755 44.96 4.29 -29.50
CA HIS A 755 43.90 4.02 -28.54
C HIS A 755 43.02 5.25 -28.25
N SER A 756 43.46 6.47 -28.62
CA SER A 756 42.67 7.70 -28.43
C SER A 756 41.33 7.68 -29.15
N HIS A 757 41.19 6.92 -30.26
CA HIS A 757 39.92 6.80 -30.98
C HIS A 757 38.80 6.20 -30.12
N LEU A 758 39.14 5.32 -29.14
CA LEU A 758 38.18 4.69 -28.24
C LEU A 758 37.52 5.69 -27.27
N LEU A 759 38.20 6.79 -26.98
CA LEU A 759 37.72 7.86 -26.11
C LEU A 759 37.36 9.14 -26.88
N SER A 760 37.28 9.07 -28.21
CA SER A 760 36.91 10.19 -29.06
C SER A 760 35.43 10.58 -28.89
N LEU A 761 35.17 11.89 -28.92
CA LEU A 761 33.80 12.42 -28.97
C LEU A 761 33.23 12.22 -30.38
N PRO A 762 31.88 12.09 -30.54
CA PRO A 762 31.24 12.09 -31.85
C PRO A 762 31.67 13.30 -32.69
N GLU A 763 31.96 13.09 -33.98
CA GLU A 763 32.41 14.16 -34.91
C GLU A 763 31.38 15.31 -35.02
N GLU A 764 30.10 15.01 -34.87
CA GLU A 764 29.03 16.01 -34.81
C GLU A 764 29.24 17.00 -33.65
N TRP A 765 29.84 16.57 -32.53
CA TRP A 765 30.05 17.35 -31.32
C TRP A 765 31.33 18.20 -31.36
N THR A 766 32.18 18.06 -32.39
CA THR A 766 33.40 18.88 -32.57
C THR A 766 33.22 20.02 -33.59
N SER A 767 32.00 20.22 -34.11
CA SER A 767 31.66 21.31 -35.04
C SER A 767 31.80 22.71 -34.39
N ASN A 768 32.40 23.65 -35.11
CA ASN A 768 32.62 25.03 -34.64
C ASN A 768 31.35 25.88 -34.74
N CYS A 769 30.82 26.33 -33.60
CA CYS A 769 29.71 27.30 -33.51
C CYS A 769 30.10 28.63 -32.84
N LEU A 770 31.28 28.73 -32.22
CA LEU A 770 31.74 29.89 -31.48
C LEU A 770 32.88 30.64 -32.20
N PRO A 771 32.99 31.97 -32.04
CA PRO A 771 34.12 32.72 -32.57
C PRO A 771 35.46 32.25 -31.99
N ASN A 772 36.45 32.02 -32.85
CA ASN A 772 37.78 31.52 -32.48
C ASN A 772 38.49 32.35 -31.39
N SER A 773 38.21 33.66 -31.31
CA SER A 773 38.71 34.54 -30.25
C SER A 773 38.13 34.16 -28.87
N LYS A 774 36.81 33.99 -28.78
CA LYS A 774 36.10 33.65 -27.54
C LYS A 774 36.40 32.21 -27.11
N MET A 775 36.55 31.29 -28.07
CA MET A 775 37.00 29.92 -27.76
C MET A 775 38.41 29.94 -27.14
N ARG A 776 39.36 30.66 -27.72
CA ARG A 776 40.75 30.76 -27.20
C ARG A 776 40.82 31.38 -25.80
N GLU A 777 39.97 32.35 -25.50
CA GLU A 777 39.81 32.90 -24.14
C GLU A 777 39.31 31.82 -23.17
N MET A 778 38.22 31.13 -23.53
CA MET A 778 37.61 30.09 -22.69
C MET A 778 38.49 28.85 -22.49
N SER A 779 39.30 28.46 -23.47
CA SER A 779 40.25 27.34 -23.34
C SER A 779 41.24 27.51 -22.18
N SER A 780 41.51 28.74 -21.74
CA SER A 780 42.36 29.00 -20.57
C SER A 780 41.76 28.58 -19.22
N LEU A 781 40.44 28.37 -19.16
CA LEU A 781 39.71 27.91 -17.97
C LEU A 781 39.64 26.37 -17.85
N PHE A 782 40.16 25.63 -18.84
CA PHE A 782 40.06 24.18 -18.87
C PHE A 782 41.01 23.53 -17.85
N PRO A 783 40.53 22.66 -16.94
CA PRO A 783 41.34 22.06 -15.88
C PRO A 783 42.13 20.85 -16.42
N GLU A 784 43.28 21.13 -17.03
CA GLU A 784 44.20 20.14 -17.61
C GLU A 784 44.53 18.98 -16.65
N GLU A 785 44.95 19.30 -15.42
CA GLU A 785 45.38 18.31 -14.42
C GLU A 785 44.22 17.38 -14.01
N TRP A 786 43.00 17.91 -13.96
CA TRP A 786 41.79 17.13 -13.71
C TRP A 786 41.46 16.20 -14.87
N TYR A 787 41.54 16.69 -16.12
CA TYR A 787 41.34 15.84 -17.31
C TYR A 787 42.31 14.66 -17.33
N GLN A 788 43.60 14.91 -17.08
CA GLN A 788 44.62 13.86 -16.99
C GLN A 788 44.39 12.92 -15.80
N PHE A 789 43.91 13.43 -14.66
CA PHE A 789 43.55 12.60 -13.51
C PHE A 789 42.36 11.67 -13.81
N VAL A 790 41.27 12.18 -14.39
CA VAL A 790 40.08 11.39 -14.73
C VAL A 790 40.39 10.28 -15.73
N LEU A 791 41.20 10.57 -16.76
CA LEU A 791 41.64 9.54 -17.71
C LEU A 791 42.36 8.38 -17.02
N ARG A 792 43.23 8.66 -16.02
CA ARG A 792 43.97 7.64 -15.26
C ARG A 792 43.08 6.74 -14.38
N GLN A 793 41.85 7.15 -14.08
CA GLN A 793 40.89 6.36 -13.29
C GLN A 793 39.98 5.46 -14.14
N LEU A 794 40.14 5.42 -15.47
CA LEU A 794 39.25 4.65 -16.35
C LEU A 794 39.52 3.13 -16.28
N GLU A 795 38.53 2.38 -15.78
CA GLU A 795 38.59 0.91 -15.65
C GLU A 795 38.75 0.16 -16.99
N CYS A 796 38.40 0.80 -18.11
CA CYS A 796 38.23 0.16 -19.43
C CYS A 796 39.50 -0.54 -19.97
N PHE A 797 40.69 -0.22 -19.44
CA PHE A 797 41.96 -0.76 -19.91
C PHE A 797 42.58 -1.81 -18.97
N HIS A 798 42.02 -2.05 -17.78
CA HIS A 798 42.64 -2.90 -16.73
C HIS A 798 42.84 -4.39 -17.09
N THR A 799 42.37 -4.86 -18.24
CA THR A 799 42.54 -6.24 -18.71
C THR A 799 43.86 -6.50 -19.44
N GLU A 800 44.63 -5.46 -19.78
CA GLU A 800 45.91 -5.58 -20.50
C GLU A 800 47.11 -5.30 -19.60
N GLU A 801 48.17 -6.11 -19.72
CA GLU A 801 49.39 -6.03 -18.88
C GLU A 801 50.17 -4.69 -19.03
N ASN A 802 49.78 -3.81 -19.96
CA ASN A 802 50.38 -2.50 -20.23
C ASN A 802 49.41 -1.30 -20.03
N ALA A 803 48.26 -1.50 -19.39
CA ALA A 803 47.17 -0.51 -19.27
C ALA A 803 47.62 0.91 -18.84
N SER A 804 48.52 1.02 -17.86
CA SER A 804 49.01 2.31 -17.33
C SER A 804 49.79 3.11 -18.37
N ASN A 805 50.59 2.45 -19.21
CA ASN A 805 51.39 3.10 -20.25
C ASN A 805 50.50 3.62 -21.38
N VAL A 806 49.45 2.87 -21.75
CA VAL A 806 48.47 3.29 -22.76
C VAL A 806 47.71 4.54 -22.31
N LEU A 807 47.29 4.58 -21.03
CA LEU A 807 46.61 5.73 -20.44
C LEU A 807 47.50 6.97 -20.36
N GLU A 808 48.80 6.82 -20.08
CA GLU A 808 49.74 7.94 -20.15
C GLU A 808 49.91 8.52 -21.56
N GLU A 809 49.95 7.67 -22.59
CA GLU A 809 50.07 8.14 -23.98
C GLU A 809 48.78 8.79 -24.49
N ILE A 810 47.60 8.30 -24.09
CA ILE A 810 46.31 8.97 -24.35
C ILE A 810 46.26 10.34 -23.67
N ALA A 811 46.69 10.44 -22.41
CA ALA A 811 46.67 11.70 -21.66
C ALA A 811 47.62 12.79 -22.24
N LYS A 812 48.60 12.39 -23.07
CA LYS A 812 49.51 13.31 -23.80
C LYS A 812 48.96 13.73 -25.17
N ASP A 813 47.88 13.11 -25.67
CA ASP A 813 47.35 13.35 -27.01
C ASP A 813 46.64 14.70 -27.11
N ARG A 814 47.31 15.64 -27.79
CA ARG A 814 46.81 17.02 -27.95
C ARG A 814 45.51 17.07 -28.75
N VAL A 815 45.38 16.22 -29.78
CA VAL A 815 44.22 16.24 -30.69
C VAL A 815 42.95 15.80 -29.96
N LEU A 816 43.06 14.71 -29.18
CA LEU A 816 41.96 14.24 -28.35
C LEU A 816 41.55 15.30 -27.32
N LYS A 817 42.52 15.92 -26.66
CA LYS A 817 42.24 16.99 -25.69
C LYS A 817 41.56 18.19 -26.33
N ASP A 818 42.02 18.67 -27.49
CA ASP A 818 41.45 19.84 -28.14
C ASP A 818 39.96 19.64 -28.48
N PHE A 819 39.54 18.39 -28.79
CA PHE A 819 38.12 18.04 -28.92
C PHE A 819 37.35 18.13 -27.59
N TYR A 820 37.91 17.65 -26.48
CA TYR A 820 37.28 17.80 -25.16
C TYR A 820 37.18 19.27 -24.73
N VAL A 821 38.23 20.07 -24.94
CA VAL A 821 38.23 21.52 -24.67
C VAL A 821 37.11 22.20 -25.48
N HIS A 822 37.03 21.92 -26.78
CA HIS A 822 36.00 22.49 -27.65
C HIS A 822 34.58 22.14 -27.19
N ALA A 823 34.30 20.85 -26.96
CA ALA A 823 32.97 20.40 -26.57
C ALA A 823 32.56 20.91 -25.18
N VAL A 824 33.46 20.84 -24.18
CA VAL A 824 33.20 21.30 -22.81
C VAL A 824 32.99 22.80 -22.76
N MET A 825 33.87 23.60 -23.37
CA MET A 825 33.73 25.07 -23.33
C MET A 825 32.53 25.55 -24.15
N THR A 826 32.15 24.85 -25.21
CA THR A 826 30.91 25.13 -25.94
C THR A 826 29.68 24.85 -25.06
N CYS A 827 29.61 23.69 -24.40
CA CYS A 827 28.50 23.38 -23.47
C CYS A 827 28.42 24.36 -22.30
N TYR A 828 29.56 24.70 -21.69
CA TYR A 828 29.66 25.73 -20.65
C TYR A 828 29.10 27.08 -21.13
N PHE A 829 29.46 27.50 -22.34
CA PHE A 829 28.95 28.75 -22.93
C PHE A 829 27.44 28.70 -23.19
N SER A 830 26.90 27.58 -23.68
CA SER A 830 25.44 27.42 -23.87
C SER A 830 24.64 27.45 -22.57
N LEU A 831 25.23 27.01 -21.44
CA LEU A 831 24.57 26.96 -20.13
C LEU A 831 24.55 28.33 -19.41
N PHE A 832 25.56 29.19 -19.62
CA PHE A 832 25.62 30.52 -19.00
C PHE A 832 25.25 31.68 -19.94
N GLY A 833 25.33 31.49 -21.25
CA GLY A 833 24.91 32.46 -22.25
C GLY A 833 25.93 33.58 -22.53
N VAL A 834 25.40 34.73 -22.93
CA VAL A 834 26.23 35.87 -23.35
C VAL A 834 26.79 36.61 -22.13
N ASP A 835 28.05 36.30 -21.83
CA ASP A 835 28.99 36.97 -20.92
C ASP A 835 29.17 36.37 -19.53
N ASN A 836 30.36 36.57 -18.96
CA ASN A 836 30.86 35.95 -17.73
C ASN A 836 30.16 36.43 -16.44
N MET A 837 28.95 37.00 -16.52
CA MET A 837 28.18 37.46 -15.37
C MET A 837 27.91 36.33 -14.36
N VAL A 838 27.81 36.69 -13.09
CA VAL A 838 27.42 35.75 -12.03
C VAL A 838 25.98 35.32 -12.30
N PRO A 839 25.69 34.01 -12.43
CA PRO A 839 24.33 33.55 -12.74
C PRO A 839 23.40 33.92 -11.58
N SER A 840 22.21 34.44 -11.89
CA SER A 840 21.21 34.67 -10.85
C SER A 840 20.62 33.33 -10.35
N PRO A 841 20.07 33.28 -9.14
CA PRO A 841 19.36 32.09 -8.64
C PRO A 841 18.24 31.61 -9.59
N GLY A 842 17.49 32.54 -10.18
CA GLY A 842 16.49 32.23 -11.21
C GLY A 842 17.08 31.73 -12.53
N HIS A 843 18.32 32.13 -12.88
CA HIS A 843 19.04 31.53 -14.00
C HIS A 843 19.36 30.05 -13.73
N ILE A 844 19.84 29.74 -12.53
CA ILE A 844 20.16 28.37 -12.11
C ILE A 844 18.91 27.48 -12.14
N LEU A 845 17.77 27.97 -11.62
CA LEU A 845 16.51 27.23 -11.69
C LEU A 845 16.08 26.93 -13.13
N ARG A 846 16.11 27.94 -14.03
CA ARG A 846 15.72 27.74 -15.44
C ARG A 846 16.58 26.69 -16.13
N VAL A 847 17.92 26.78 -15.99
CA VAL A 847 18.84 25.82 -16.61
C VAL A 847 18.71 24.43 -15.99
N TYR A 848 18.48 24.32 -14.67
CA TYR A 848 18.19 23.04 -13.99
C TYR A 848 16.94 22.35 -14.57
N SER A 849 15.90 23.14 -14.87
CA SER A 849 14.66 22.70 -15.52
C SER A 849 14.80 22.45 -17.03
N GLY A 850 15.95 22.74 -17.64
CA GLY A 850 16.22 22.53 -19.07
C GLY A 850 15.93 23.73 -19.97
N VAL A 851 15.52 24.88 -19.40
CA VAL A 851 15.34 26.13 -20.14
C VAL A 851 16.67 26.88 -20.19
N LEU A 852 17.35 26.80 -21.34
CA LEU A 852 18.63 27.46 -21.57
C LEU A 852 18.48 28.96 -21.90
N PRO A 853 19.48 29.81 -21.57
CA PRO A 853 19.52 31.18 -22.06
C PRO A 853 19.76 31.24 -23.57
N TRP A 854 19.36 32.34 -24.20
CA TRP A 854 19.77 32.64 -25.55
C TRP A 854 21.30 32.80 -25.65
N SER A 855 21.93 32.09 -26.59
CA SER A 855 23.36 32.16 -26.85
C SER A 855 23.68 31.72 -28.27
N LEU A 856 24.84 32.12 -28.80
CA LEU A 856 25.33 31.71 -30.13
C LEU A 856 25.54 30.19 -30.28
N ALA A 857 25.59 29.45 -29.17
CA ALA A 857 25.76 28.00 -29.15
C ALA A 857 24.52 27.26 -28.60
N LEU A 858 23.38 27.96 -28.47
CA LEU A 858 22.12 27.37 -28.03
C LEU A 858 21.62 26.35 -29.06
N ASP A 859 21.37 26.81 -30.29
CA ASP A 859 20.83 26.01 -31.38
C ASP A 859 21.66 24.73 -31.60
N TRP A 860 22.99 24.88 -31.65
CA TRP A 860 23.99 23.82 -31.77
C TRP A 860 23.90 22.75 -30.66
N LEU A 861 23.51 23.11 -29.44
CA LEU A 861 23.35 22.17 -28.33
C LEU A 861 21.96 21.52 -28.38
N THR A 862 20.91 22.29 -28.69
CA THR A 862 19.53 21.77 -28.80
C THR A 862 19.33 20.82 -29.98
N GLU A 863 20.09 20.99 -31.07
CA GLU A 863 20.14 20.03 -32.19
C GLU A 863 20.73 18.65 -31.79
N LYS A 864 21.39 18.55 -30.62
CA LYS A 864 22.14 17.37 -30.17
C LYS A 864 21.57 16.82 -28.87
N PRO A 865 20.45 16.06 -28.91
CA PRO A 865 19.70 15.68 -27.71
C PRO A 865 20.53 14.87 -26.70
N GLU A 866 21.45 14.01 -27.15
CA GLU A 866 22.36 13.27 -26.25
C GLU A 866 23.30 14.22 -25.50
N LEU A 867 23.98 15.12 -26.20
CA LEU A 867 24.92 16.08 -25.60
C LEU A 867 24.19 17.07 -24.69
N PHE A 868 23.01 17.54 -25.08
CA PHE A 868 22.15 18.38 -24.24
C PHE A 868 21.79 17.69 -22.92
N GLN A 869 21.39 16.41 -22.95
CA GLN A 869 21.08 15.65 -21.73
C GLN A 869 22.32 15.43 -20.85
N LEU A 870 23.51 15.22 -21.43
CA LEU A 870 24.77 15.12 -20.68
C LEU A 870 25.19 16.47 -20.06
N ALA A 871 25.04 17.58 -20.79
CA ALA A 871 25.32 18.92 -20.28
C ALA A 871 24.35 19.33 -19.16
N LEU A 872 23.06 19.02 -19.31
CA LEU A 872 22.04 19.19 -18.27
C LEU A 872 22.37 18.37 -17.02
N LYS A 873 22.76 17.09 -17.19
CA LYS A 873 23.19 16.22 -16.10
C LYS A 873 24.43 16.78 -15.37
N ALA A 874 25.41 17.31 -16.10
CA ALA A 874 26.57 17.97 -15.51
C ALA A 874 26.19 19.20 -14.68
N PHE A 875 25.27 20.03 -15.20
CA PHE A 875 24.75 21.19 -14.48
C PHE A 875 24.03 20.77 -13.18
N ARG A 876 23.16 19.76 -13.27
CA ARG A 876 22.44 19.17 -12.12
C ARG A 876 23.40 18.61 -11.06
N TYR A 877 24.45 17.89 -11.46
CA TYR A 877 25.48 17.35 -10.55
C TYR A 877 26.29 18.46 -9.90
N THR A 878 26.65 19.50 -10.65
CA THR A 878 27.40 20.66 -10.11
C THR A 878 26.57 21.44 -9.09
N LEU A 879 25.25 21.55 -9.28
CA LEU A 879 24.36 22.17 -8.29
C LEU A 879 24.32 21.37 -6.99
N LYS A 880 24.21 20.04 -7.08
CA LYS A 880 24.25 19.17 -5.89
C LYS A 880 25.60 19.27 -5.19
N LEU A 881 26.70 19.31 -5.94
CA LEU A 881 28.06 19.49 -5.41
C LEU A 881 28.22 20.81 -4.65
N MET A 882 27.68 21.91 -5.18
CA MET A 882 27.71 23.22 -4.51
C MET A 882 26.93 23.21 -3.18
N ILE A 883 25.78 22.54 -3.14
CA ILE A 883 24.97 22.39 -1.92
C ILE A 883 25.68 21.48 -0.90
N ASP A 884 26.31 20.40 -1.36
CA ASP A 884 27.05 19.49 -0.49
C ASP A 884 28.31 20.16 0.08
N LYS A 885 29.07 20.92 -0.74
CA LYS A 885 30.21 21.73 -0.27
C LYS A 885 29.80 22.74 0.81
N ALA A 886 28.67 23.43 0.61
CA ALA A 886 28.14 24.37 1.59
C ALA A 886 27.66 23.68 2.89
N SER A 887 27.34 22.38 2.85
CA SER A 887 26.77 21.62 3.98
C SER A 887 27.79 20.77 4.74
N LEU A 888 28.77 20.21 4.04
CA LEU A 888 29.76 19.25 4.55
C LEU A 888 31.17 19.84 4.67
N GLY A 889 31.47 20.91 3.93
CA GLY A 889 32.80 21.52 3.83
C GLY A 889 33.36 21.48 2.40
N PRO A 890 34.43 22.25 2.12
CA PRO A 890 35.10 22.23 0.82
C PRO A 890 35.75 20.86 0.56
N ILE A 891 35.84 20.48 -0.71
CA ILE A 891 36.52 19.26 -1.15
C ILE A 891 38.03 19.49 -1.13
N GLU A 892 38.78 18.61 -0.47
CA GLU A 892 40.23 18.75 -0.28
C GLU A 892 41.03 18.21 -1.48
N ASP A 893 40.59 17.09 -2.07
CA ASP A 893 41.35 16.33 -3.08
C ASP A 893 40.54 15.97 -4.35
N PHE A 894 41.25 15.82 -5.49
CA PHE A 894 40.65 15.30 -6.74
C PHE A 894 40.02 13.90 -6.55
N LYS A 895 40.58 13.06 -5.69
CA LYS A 895 40.03 11.73 -5.41
C LYS A 895 38.68 11.81 -4.70
N GLU A 896 38.51 12.76 -3.78
CA GLU A 896 37.24 13.00 -3.09
C GLU A 896 36.18 13.50 -4.08
N LEU A 897 36.54 14.44 -4.98
CA LEU A 897 35.65 14.86 -6.07
C LEU A 897 35.19 13.69 -6.96
N THR A 898 36.10 12.78 -7.34
CA THR A 898 35.73 11.58 -8.12
C THR A 898 34.77 10.68 -7.34
N ASN A 899 35.04 10.40 -6.06
CA ASN A 899 34.14 9.58 -5.23
C ASN A 899 32.73 10.18 -5.15
N CYS A 900 32.60 11.51 -4.97
CA CYS A 900 31.29 12.18 -4.94
C CYS A 900 30.54 12.07 -6.27
N LEU A 901 31.22 12.21 -7.41
CA LEU A 901 30.60 12.08 -8.73
C LEU A 901 30.20 10.64 -9.07
N GLU A 902 30.97 9.66 -8.59
CA GLU A 902 30.61 8.24 -8.66
C GLU A 902 29.38 7.92 -7.81
N GLU A 903 29.31 8.43 -6.57
CA GLU A 903 28.12 8.32 -5.71
C GLU A 903 26.88 8.93 -6.38
N TYR A 904 27.01 10.11 -7.00
CA TYR A 904 25.90 10.73 -7.72
C TYR A 904 25.40 9.86 -8.87
N GLU A 905 26.29 9.15 -9.57
CA GLU A 905 25.93 8.23 -10.64
C GLU A 905 25.21 6.98 -10.12
N THR A 906 25.76 6.31 -9.10
CA THR A 906 25.23 5.04 -8.60
C THR A 906 24.01 5.21 -7.70
N ASP A 907 24.02 6.19 -6.80
CA ASP A 907 23.15 6.21 -5.61
C ASP A 907 22.13 7.37 -5.63
N TRP A 908 22.35 8.43 -6.44
CA TRP A 908 21.43 9.58 -6.54
C TRP A 908 20.66 9.66 -7.87
N TYR A 909 19.38 10.02 -7.82
CA TYR A 909 18.69 10.59 -8.99
C TYR A 909 18.55 12.11 -8.80
N ILE A 910 19.10 12.88 -9.73
CA ILE A 910 19.10 14.35 -9.67
C ILE A 910 18.29 14.88 -10.86
N GLY A 911 17.13 15.48 -10.59
CA GLY A 911 16.23 15.95 -11.64
C GLY A 911 15.00 16.69 -11.16
N LEU A 912 13.97 16.79 -12.00
CA LEU A 912 12.68 17.38 -11.64
C LEU A 912 11.75 16.32 -11.06
N VAL A 913 10.86 16.72 -10.16
CA VAL A 913 9.81 15.83 -9.62
C VAL A 913 8.81 15.41 -10.71
N SER A 914 8.64 16.24 -11.74
CA SER A 914 7.81 15.98 -12.92
C SER A 914 8.46 15.03 -13.95
N ASP A 915 9.77 14.75 -13.86
CA ASP A 915 10.45 13.84 -14.79
C ASP A 915 9.89 12.40 -14.64
N GLU A 916 9.51 11.71 -15.72
CA GLU A 916 9.13 10.28 -15.63
C GLU A 916 10.25 9.41 -15.04
N LYS A 917 11.51 9.78 -15.29
CA LYS A 917 12.70 9.15 -14.69
C LYS A 917 12.75 9.29 -13.15
N TRP A 918 12.13 10.31 -12.55
CA TRP A 918 11.97 10.44 -11.10
C TRP A 918 11.05 9.33 -10.56
N LYS A 919 9.91 9.10 -11.23
CA LYS A 919 8.96 8.03 -10.90
C LYS A 919 9.62 6.65 -11.06
N GLU A 920 10.38 6.45 -12.14
CA GLU A 920 11.16 5.21 -12.35
C GLU A 920 12.20 4.99 -11.24
N ALA A 921 12.98 6.01 -10.86
CA ALA A 921 13.98 5.91 -9.79
C ALA A 921 13.34 5.56 -8.43
N ILE A 922 12.16 6.11 -8.12
CA ILE A 922 11.37 5.74 -6.93
C ILE A 922 11.02 4.25 -6.94
N LEU A 923 10.45 3.75 -8.05
CA LEU A 923 10.03 2.35 -8.20
C LEU A 923 11.21 1.35 -8.27
N GLN A 924 12.38 1.82 -8.71
CA GLN A 924 13.65 1.09 -8.68
C GLN A 924 14.32 1.09 -7.30
N GLU A 925 13.77 1.81 -6.31
CA GLU A 925 14.32 1.91 -4.95
C GLU A 925 15.76 2.50 -4.92
N LYS A 926 16.04 3.55 -5.73
CA LYS A 926 17.33 4.25 -5.71
C LYS A 926 17.57 4.91 -4.33
N PRO A 927 18.77 4.83 -3.72
CA PRO A 927 18.99 5.28 -2.34
C PRO A 927 18.59 6.74 -2.06
N TYR A 928 18.93 7.65 -2.97
CA TYR A 928 18.70 9.08 -2.81
C TYR A 928 18.10 9.72 -4.06
N LEU A 929 17.28 10.76 -3.88
CA LEU A 929 16.83 11.63 -4.96
C LEU A 929 16.94 13.10 -4.53
N PHE A 930 17.29 13.99 -5.47
CA PHE A 930 17.36 15.43 -5.25
C PHE A 930 16.63 16.21 -6.34
N SER A 931 15.81 17.18 -5.93
CA SER A 931 15.16 18.13 -6.83
C SER A 931 15.27 19.56 -6.32
N LEU A 932 15.54 20.51 -7.22
CA LEU A 932 15.45 21.94 -6.97
C LEU A 932 14.03 22.42 -7.27
N GLY A 933 13.45 23.21 -6.37
CA GLY A 933 12.19 23.94 -6.55
C GLY A 933 12.29 25.37 -6.04
N TYR A 934 11.21 26.13 -6.19
CA TYR A 934 11.08 27.51 -5.74
C TYR A 934 9.67 27.73 -5.21
N ASP A 935 9.52 28.19 -3.97
CA ASP A 935 8.23 28.49 -3.37
C ASP A 935 7.86 29.96 -3.65
N PRO A 936 6.84 30.23 -4.49
CA PRO A 936 6.44 31.60 -4.83
C PRO A 936 5.81 32.36 -3.65
N ASN A 937 5.20 31.65 -2.68
CA ASN A 937 4.56 32.28 -1.52
C ASN A 937 5.59 32.82 -0.53
N MET A 938 6.69 32.08 -0.37
CA MET A 938 7.78 32.42 0.54
C MET A 938 8.93 33.16 -0.16
N GLY A 939 8.99 33.14 -1.50
CA GLY A 939 10.05 33.77 -2.29
C GLY A 939 11.42 33.08 -2.17
N VAL A 940 11.45 31.78 -1.85
CA VAL A 940 12.69 31.05 -1.54
C VAL A 940 12.92 29.84 -2.43
N TYR A 941 14.19 29.58 -2.75
CA TYR A 941 14.61 28.34 -3.41
C TYR A 941 14.69 27.20 -2.40
N THR A 942 14.18 26.03 -2.78
CA THR A 942 14.10 24.85 -1.91
C THR A 942 14.74 23.64 -2.56
N GLY A 943 15.53 22.88 -1.80
CA GLY A 943 16.03 21.57 -2.19
C GLY A 943 15.20 20.47 -1.54
N ARG A 944 14.54 19.63 -2.35
CA ARG A 944 13.83 18.43 -1.88
C ARG A 944 14.77 17.23 -1.98
N VAL A 945 15.10 16.63 -0.85
CA VAL A 945 15.89 15.39 -0.75
C VAL A 945 14.96 14.26 -0.33
N LEU A 946 14.96 13.17 -1.10
CA LEU A 946 14.37 11.90 -0.68
C LEU A 946 15.47 10.93 -0.27
N THR A 947 15.29 10.23 0.84
CA THR A 947 16.24 9.23 1.35
C THR A 947 15.53 7.92 1.66
N LEU A 948 15.96 6.83 1.05
CA LEU A 948 15.36 5.51 1.21
C LEU A 948 15.93 4.77 2.42
N GLN A 949 15.10 4.54 3.44
CA GLN A 949 15.53 3.89 4.69
C GLN A 949 14.39 3.04 5.31
N GLU A 950 14.73 2.18 6.27
CA GLU A 950 13.73 1.51 7.11
C GLU A 950 13.19 2.51 8.13
N LEU A 951 11.90 2.82 8.04
CA LEU A 951 11.21 3.82 8.86
C LEU A 951 9.99 3.20 9.53
N LEU A 952 9.50 3.85 10.58
CA LEU A 952 8.48 3.31 11.47
C LEU A 952 7.12 3.96 11.21
N ILE A 953 6.21 3.20 10.61
CA ILE A 953 4.81 3.61 10.39
C ILE A 953 4.00 3.27 11.64
N GLN A 954 3.38 4.29 12.23
CA GLN A 954 2.48 4.12 13.37
C GLN A 954 1.09 3.69 12.87
N VAL A 955 0.49 2.66 13.46
CA VAL A 955 -0.80 2.10 13.01
C VAL A 955 -1.79 2.01 14.16
N GLY A 956 -2.99 2.54 13.93
CA GLY A 956 -4.16 2.42 14.81
C GLY A 956 -5.35 1.80 14.09
N LYS A 957 -6.25 1.19 14.86
CA LYS A 957 -7.54 0.67 14.41
C LYS A 957 -8.62 1.73 14.59
N LEU A 958 -9.45 1.91 13.56
CA LEU A 958 -10.61 2.80 13.60
C LEU A 958 -11.85 2.03 14.09
N ASN A 959 -12.77 2.72 14.76
CA ASN A 959 -14.12 2.20 14.98
C ASN A 959 -14.81 2.02 13.62
N ALA A 960 -15.02 0.76 13.21
CA ALA A 960 -15.61 0.43 11.93
C ALA A 960 -17.02 1.01 11.76
N GLU A 961 -17.79 1.18 12.85
CA GLU A 961 -19.11 1.80 12.76
C GLU A 961 -19.03 3.30 12.44
N ALA A 962 -18.01 4.00 12.93
CA ALA A 962 -17.82 5.41 12.60
C ALA A 962 -17.57 5.60 11.10
N VAL A 963 -16.72 4.73 10.52
CA VAL A 963 -16.47 4.68 9.07
C VAL A 963 -17.74 4.33 8.30
N ARG A 964 -18.43 3.25 8.68
CA ARG A 964 -19.67 2.80 8.01
C ARG A 964 -20.78 3.86 8.07
N GLY A 965 -20.93 4.53 9.21
CA GLY A 965 -21.93 5.58 9.45
C GLY A 965 -21.64 6.86 8.69
N GLN A 966 -20.37 7.31 8.64
CA GLN A 966 -19.96 8.46 7.84
C GLN A 966 -20.11 8.19 6.34
N TRP A 967 -19.66 7.04 5.83
CA TRP A 967 -19.87 6.67 4.42
C TRP A 967 -21.37 6.47 4.10
N ALA A 968 -22.19 6.02 5.05
CA ALA A 968 -23.65 5.99 4.88
C ALA A 968 -24.26 7.40 4.78
N ASN A 969 -23.85 8.32 5.65
CA ASN A 969 -24.28 9.71 5.60
C ASN A 969 -23.81 10.41 4.30
N LEU A 970 -22.59 10.16 3.86
CA LEU A 970 -22.02 10.68 2.60
C LEU A 970 -22.82 10.21 1.37
N SER A 971 -23.12 8.91 1.26
CA SER A 971 -24.00 8.40 0.20
C SER A 971 -25.42 8.99 0.28
N TRP A 972 -25.90 9.30 1.50
CA TRP A 972 -27.23 9.87 1.71
C TRP A 972 -27.29 11.36 1.34
N GLU A 973 -26.26 12.14 1.71
CA GLU A 973 -26.11 13.54 1.33
C GLU A 973 -26.09 13.72 -0.19
N LEU A 974 -25.31 12.87 -0.89
CA LEU A 974 -25.23 12.90 -2.35
C LEU A 974 -26.53 12.44 -3.03
N LEU A 975 -27.06 11.25 -2.65
CA LEU A 975 -28.13 10.60 -3.41
C LEU A 975 -29.56 11.02 -3.01
N TYR A 976 -29.78 11.44 -1.76
CA TYR A 976 -31.13 11.74 -1.24
C TYR A 976 -31.30 13.22 -0.88
N ALA A 977 -30.25 13.92 -0.46
CA ALA A 977 -30.29 15.35 -0.23
C ALA A 977 -29.82 16.18 -1.44
N THR A 978 -29.39 15.53 -2.53
CA THR A 978 -28.87 16.15 -3.78
C THR A 978 -27.93 17.31 -3.47
N ASN A 979 -26.93 17.05 -2.61
CA ASN A 979 -25.95 18.05 -2.22
C ASN A 979 -24.78 18.05 -3.21
N ASP A 980 -24.89 18.93 -4.19
CA ASP A 980 -23.91 19.14 -5.28
C ASP A 980 -22.74 20.09 -4.86
N ASP A 981 -22.70 20.50 -3.59
CA ASP A 981 -21.62 21.31 -3.01
C ASP A 981 -20.42 20.39 -2.66
N GLU A 982 -19.38 20.43 -3.50
CA GLU A 982 -18.16 19.64 -3.36
C GLU A 982 -17.28 20.11 -2.17
N GLU A 983 -17.20 21.42 -1.93
CA GLU A 983 -16.41 22.01 -0.82
C GLU A 983 -16.91 21.54 0.55
N ARG A 984 -18.22 21.33 0.69
CA ARG A 984 -18.82 20.82 1.94
C ARG A 984 -18.26 19.46 2.38
N TYR A 985 -17.70 18.67 1.48
CA TYR A 985 -17.08 17.39 1.83
C TYR A 985 -15.67 17.56 2.42
N SER A 986 -14.95 18.65 2.14
CA SER A 986 -13.59 18.93 2.64
C SER A 986 -13.52 19.98 3.77
N ILE A 987 -14.53 20.84 3.95
CA ILE A 987 -14.49 21.97 4.92
C ILE A 987 -15.04 21.62 6.33
N GLN A 988 -15.67 20.45 6.52
CA GLN A 988 -16.26 20.06 7.81
C GLN A 988 -15.30 19.25 8.71
N ALA A 989 -14.14 19.83 9.08
CA ALA A 989 -13.20 19.21 10.00
C ALA A 989 -13.87 18.74 11.30
N HIS A 990 -13.68 17.48 11.67
CA HIS A 990 -14.23 16.92 12.90
C HIS A 990 -13.20 16.01 13.58
N PRO A 991 -12.16 16.57 14.25
CA PRO A 991 -10.95 15.84 14.65
C PRO A 991 -11.15 14.60 15.52
N LEU A 992 -12.23 14.54 16.32
CA LEU A 992 -12.54 13.35 17.14
C LEU A 992 -13.16 12.17 16.34
N LEU A 993 -13.65 12.44 15.14
CA LEU A 993 -14.28 11.47 14.25
C LEU A 993 -13.47 11.20 12.96
N LEU A 994 -12.45 12.02 12.67
CA LEU A 994 -11.63 11.95 11.46
C LEU A 994 -12.50 11.92 10.19
N ARG A 995 -13.46 12.86 10.10
CA ARG A 995 -14.50 12.86 9.07
C ARG A 995 -13.88 13.02 7.69
N ASN A 996 -13.02 14.00 7.51
CA ASN A 996 -12.46 14.34 6.21
C ASN A 996 -11.49 13.25 5.73
N LEU A 997 -10.62 12.74 6.61
CA LEU A 997 -9.74 11.61 6.29
C LEU A 997 -10.55 10.34 5.91
N THR A 998 -11.68 10.11 6.57
CA THR A 998 -12.57 8.98 6.27
C THR A 998 -13.34 9.19 4.96
N VAL A 999 -13.84 10.39 4.69
CA VAL A 999 -14.50 10.75 3.42
C VAL A 999 -13.53 10.56 2.25
N GLN A 1000 -12.31 11.09 2.35
CA GLN A 1000 -11.27 10.93 1.35
C GLN A 1000 -10.89 9.45 1.09
N ALA A 1001 -10.94 8.61 2.14
CA ALA A 1001 -10.70 7.18 2.01
C ALA A 1001 -11.83 6.39 1.32
N ALA A 1002 -12.97 7.02 0.99
CA ALA A 1002 -14.05 6.36 0.24
C ALA A 1002 -13.67 6.17 -1.24
N ASP A 1003 -14.27 5.20 -1.95
CA ASP A 1003 -14.05 5.12 -3.41
C ASP A 1003 -14.80 6.24 -4.15
N PRO A 1004 -14.26 6.76 -5.27
CA PRO A 1004 -14.98 7.67 -6.17
C PRO A 1004 -16.33 7.09 -6.61
N PRO A 1005 -17.39 7.91 -6.76
CA PRO A 1005 -17.40 9.37 -6.66
C PRO A 1005 -17.56 9.94 -5.23
N LEU A 1006 -17.59 9.09 -4.19
CA LEU A 1006 -17.83 9.54 -2.81
C LEU A 1006 -16.57 10.11 -2.15
N GLY A 1007 -15.40 9.57 -2.49
CA GLY A 1007 -14.10 10.00 -1.98
C GLY A 1007 -13.04 10.08 -3.08
N TYR A 1008 -11.85 10.55 -2.72
CA TYR A 1008 -10.76 10.89 -3.63
C TYR A 1008 -9.40 10.34 -3.12
N PRO A 1009 -9.25 9.01 -2.96
CA PRO A 1009 -8.01 8.40 -2.54
C PRO A 1009 -7.03 8.43 -3.71
N ILE A 1010 -5.83 8.98 -3.51
CA ILE A 1010 -4.84 9.12 -4.59
C ILE A 1010 -4.17 7.79 -4.98
N TYR A 1011 -4.33 6.76 -4.16
CA TYR A 1011 -3.89 5.40 -4.45
C TYR A 1011 -4.91 4.40 -3.90
N SER A 1012 -5.20 3.32 -4.63
CA SER A 1012 -5.96 2.18 -4.09
C SER A 1012 -5.41 0.87 -4.67
N SER A 1013 -4.99 -0.06 -3.81
CA SER A 1013 -4.49 -1.35 -4.23
C SER A 1013 -5.64 -2.25 -4.71
N LYS A 1014 -5.36 -3.09 -5.71
CA LYS A 1014 -6.16 -4.31 -5.94
C LYS A 1014 -6.19 -5.18 -4.66
N PRO A 1015 -7.12 -6.14 -4.51
CA PRO A 1015 -7.17 -7.02 -3.34
C PRO A 1015 -5.85 -7.78 -3.15
N LEU A 1016 -5.14 -7.50 -2.07
CA LEU A 1016 -3.85 -8.11 -1.73
C LEU A 1016 -4.07 -9.30 -0.81
N HIS A 1017 -3.78 -10.51 -1.30
CA HIS A 1017 -3.84 -11.73 -0.50
C HIS A 1017 -2.54 -11.94 0.28
N ILE A 1018 -2.57 -11.65 1.58
CA ILE A 1018 -1.47 -11.88 2.51
C ILE A 1018 -1.56 -13.29 3.08
N HIS A 1019 -0.54 -14.12 2.87
CA HIS A 1019 -0.40 -15.40 3.55
C HIS A 1019 0.08 -15.19 4.99
N LEU A 1020 -0.68 -15.65 5.97
CA LEU A 1020 -0.36 -15.42 7.38
C LEU A 1020 0.85 -16.24 7.88
N TYR A 1021 1.25 -17.32 7.18
CA TYR A 1021 2.10 -18.38 7.76
C TYR A 1021 3.39 -18.78 7.02
#